data_AF-F2UCE4-F1
#
_entry.id   AF-F2UCE4-F1
#
_cell.length_a   1.000
_cell.length_b   1.000
_cell.length_c   1.000
_cell.angle_alpha   90.00
_cell.angle_beta   90.00
_cell.angle_gamma   90.00
#
_symmetry.space_group_name_H-M   'P 1'
#
loop_
_entity.id
_entity.type
_entity.pdbx_description
1 polymer ?
#
loop_
_entity_poly.entity_id
_entity_poly.type
_entity_poly.pdbx_seq_one_letter_code
_entity_poly.pdbx_strand_id
1 'polypeptide(L)'
;MMTDASPLDIAGTTLGSVLNQKRFDKVKESLTGLSHTALFKKLAQAAQDIFVEEEVRQKYPAERHAQLIQAVRETKVESCGSALSPQFREMYTLRSAQQDLLRDFVLLSLEYTKLCGFSDFEKVLLKHCMMIAHYYDRLFLAWSDIMQHPDFVEQVRLMKPTAQECFNPYTIVSYNREAGTYATTTYAAAFPSLVSAIVEEMTNLCAELNELSELDEGERAYVPYFRQYITCLKHTNISTLESEWLHLDALWMKVTTPIQVVHDLVRGLADPLRAKIPPDFSIRIRDDSFVDAQAKIATITESMKSFYSSRNTPLGDAGAQKLDASLAGFFIVPVFAGLSLHTGLRSLKAPANQLMRNDYGIKLLLDFPTAGTRLHKLREHILQVVDEPVQHCQYLDALTSLVWNTVPHELSHTAYNLTTLDGAGQVPAIYMLEEVRASLAVLHNVSLQVKANTVTEQGAVIRPLFHDRMLLAVMFSQQQQQQQQQFHQQQHAYEQVPPASTSAFVEPQTAYNQSTDPFASYPPTDQYQEQHQSQVSAAYEQPVSQQLTSALTYDDVAYTAAGHQHDQHLPQQHQQLSPPPQQHQQHQQLQPYGQPAIQGNVGSQAVDTQTSHAVPGGTQQPQHNPSFEDAFPSQLPLLDDASKQQQQQHHQQQQQQEEQALPQLPSAPNSYTTEQQPYLPPEPYQAPNGSASQP
;
A
#
# COMPACT_ATOMS: atom_id res chain seq x y z
N MET A 1 -13.02 36.93 0.65
CA MET A 1 -13.05 37.22 2.11
C MET A 1 -14.14 36.35 2.73
N MET A 2 -13.77 35.30 3.44
CA MET A 2 -14.68 34.55 4.32
C MET A 2 -14.25 34.83 5.74
N THR A 3 -15.14 35.40 6.55
CA THR A 3 -14.86 35.88 7.91
C THR A 3 -15.45 34.93 8.95
N ASP A 4 -14.59 34.36 9.79
CA ASP A 4 -14.80 34.13 11.22
C ASP A 4 -16.10 33.41 11.68
N ALA A 5 -16.60 32.47 10.89
CA ALA A 5 -17.46 31.40 11.39
C ALA A 5 -16.58 30.17 11.72
N SER A 6 -16.48 29.82 13.01
CA SER A 6 -15.48 28.88 13.55
C SER A 6 -15.42 27.54 12.80
N PRO A 7 -14.25 27.11 12.27
CA PRO A 7 -14.13 25.91 11.46
C PRO A 7 -14.05 24.65 12.33
N LEU A 8 -15.13 23.85 12.33
CA LEU A 8 -15.15 22.49 12.88
C LEU A 8 -14.50 22.38 14.28
N ASP A 9 -14.92 23.26 15.19
CA ASP A 9 -14.66 23.10 16.61
C ASP A 9 -15.52 21.93 17.14
N ILE A 10 -15.05 20.70 16.87
CA ILE A 10 -15.58 19.48 17.48
C ILE A 10 -15.27 19.58 18.97
N ALA A 11 -16.23 20.13 19.71
CA ALA A 11 -16.03 20.58 21.06
C ALA A 11 -15.50 19.47 21.99
N GLY A 12 -14.21 19.56 22.34
CA GLY A 12 -13.65 18.95 23.55
C GLY A 12 -12.87 17.63 23.42
N THR A 13 -12.65 17.07 22.23
CA THR A 13 -11.70 15.94 22.06
C THR A 13 -10.29 16.43 21.76
N THR A 14 -9.68 17.10 22.73
CA THR A 14 -8.21 17.14 22.81
C THR A 14 -7.72 15.71 23.07
N LEU A 15 -6.72 15.25 22.31
CA LEU A 15 -6.01 14.01 22.64
C LEU A 15 -5.47 14.10 24.08
N GLY A 16 -5.51 13.00 24.83
CA GLY A 16 -5.22 12.94 26.26
C GLY A 16 -6.39 13.38 27.16
N SER A 17 -7.65 13.34 26.71
CA SER A 17 -8.78 13.78 27.54
C SER A 17 -8.98 12.90 28.79
N VAL A 18 -9.35 13.51 29.92
CA VAL A 18 -9.68 12.80 31.18
C VAL A 18 -10.81 11.78 31.01
N LEU A 19 -11.71 12.00 30.04
CA LEU A 19 -12.74 11.03 29.68
C LEU A 19 -12.15 9.80 28.99
N ASN A 20 -11.21 9.99 28.06
CA ASN A 20 -10.58 8.89 27.34
C ASN A 20 -9.62 8.09 28.24
N GLN A 21 -8.97 8.71 29.23
CA GLN A 21 -8.30 7.98 30.33
C GLN A 21 -9.26 7.01 31.03
N LYS A 22 -10.44 7.49 31.46
CA LYS A 22 -11.43 6.63 32.13
C LYS A 22 -11.97 5.53 31.22
N ARG A 23 -12.02 5.74 29.90
CA ARG A 23 -12.39 4.72 28.91
C ARG A 23 -11.28 3.67 28.76
N PHE A 24 -10.02 4.10 28.68
CA PHE A 24 -8.85 3.21 28.63
C PHE A 24 -8.70 2.37 29.91
N ASP A 25 -8.96 2.97 31.08
CA ASP A 25 -8.93 2.27 32.37
C ASP A 25 -9.89 1.07 32.45
N LYS A 26 -10.99 1.08 31.67
CA LYS A 26 -11.93 -0.07 31.58
C LYS A 26 -11.31 -1.29 30.89
N VAL A 27 -10.30 -1.09 30.04
CA VAL A 27 -9.77 -2.14 29.15
C VAL A 27 -8.29 -2.47 29.40
N LYS A 28 -7.51 -1.57 30.01
CA LYS A 28 -6.04 -1.66 30.12
C LYS A 28 -5.51 -2.97 30.72
N GLU A 29 -6.20 -3.54 31.71
CA GLU A 29 -5.74 -4.81 32.33
C GLU A 29 -5.80 -5.97 31.32
N SER A 30 -6.77 -5.96 30.40
CA SER A 30 -6.90 -6.97 29.32
C SER A 30 -5.89 -6.82 28.18
N LEU A 31 -5.01 -5.81 28.25
CA LEU A 31 -3.95 -5.54 27.28
C LEU A 31 -2.60 -6.11 27.72
N THR A 32 -2.46 -6.48 29.00
CA THR A 32 -1.19 -6.89 29.60
C THR A 32 -0.65 -8.17 28.97
N GLY A 33 0.62 -8.16 28.56
CA GLY A 33 1.30 -9.33 27.98
C GLY A 33 0.93 -9.65 26.53
N LEU A 34 0.19 -8.78 25.84
CA LEU A 34 -0.05 -8.91 24.41
C LEU A 34 1.20 -8.51 23.60
N SER A 35 1.48 -9.21 22.49
CA SER A 35 2.44 -8.74 21.49
C SER A 35 1.97 -7.44 20.84
N HIS A 36 2.86 -6.65 20.21
CA HIS A 36 2.51 -5.36 19.58
C HIS A 36 1.26 -5.47 18.69
N THR A 37 1.25 -6.43 17.77
CA THR A 37 0.14 -6.60 16.83
C THR A 37 -1.14 -7.09 17.50
N ALA A 38 -1.06 -7.93 18.54
CA ALA A 38 -2.23 -8.32 19.33
C ALA A 38 -2.78 -7.15 20.16
N LEU A 39 -1.90 -6.33 20.74
CA LEU A 39 -2.22 -5.11 21.46
C LEU A 39 -2.96 -4.12 20.55
N PHE A 40 -2.40 -3.78 19.39
CA PHE A 40 -3.03 -2.86 18.45
C PHE A 40 -4.39 -3.36 17.93
N LYS A 41 -4.52 -4.67 17.62
CA LYS A 41 -5.83 -5.28 17.28
C LYS A 41 -6.83 -5.13 18.44
N LYS A 42 -6.41 -5.35 19.68
CA LYS A 42 -7.25 -5.24 20.89
C LYS A 42 -7.64 -3.79 21.21
N LEU A 43 -6.71 -2.85 21.05
CA LEU A 43 -6.95 -1.41 21.19
C LEU A 43 -7.95 -0.90 20.15
N ALA A 44 -7.77 -1.25 18.87
CA ALA A 44 -8.69 -0.86 17.80
C ALA A 44 -10.11 -1.38 18.06
N GLN A 45 -10.26 -2.66 18.44
CA GLN A 45 -11.56 -3.24 18.79
C GLN A 45 -12.18 -2.55 20.02
N ALA A 46 -11.39 -2.30 21.07
CA ALA A 46 -11.87 -1.65 22.30
C ALA A 46 -12.34 -0.20 22.05
N ALA A 47 -11.56 0.59 21.30
CA ALA A 47 -11.94 1.95 20.92
C ALA A 47 -13.21 1.94 20.06
N GLN A 48 -13.30 1.04 19.08
CA GLN A 48 -14.47 0.89 18.20
C GLN A 48 -15.75 0.53 18.99
N ASP A 49 -15.69 -0.43 19.92
CA ASP A 49 -16.87 -0.86 20.67
C ASP A 49 -17.31 0.19 21.71
N ILE A 50 -16.36 0.85 22.38
CA ILE A 50 -16.65 1.96 23.30
C ILE A 50 -17.26 3.14 22.54
N PHE A 51 -16.73 3.48 21.36
CA PHE A 51 -17.27 4.55 20.52
C PHE A 51 -18.70 4.23 20.04
N VAL A 52 -18.96 3.00 19.58
CA VAL A 52 -20.31 2.57 19.18
C VAL A 52 -21.30 2.68 20.34
N GLU A 53 -20.91 2.32 21.56
CA GLU A 53 -21.81 2.39 22.72
C GLU A 53 -22.01 3.82 23.25
N GLU A 54 -20.92 4.57 23.46
CA GLU A 54 -20.98 5.89 24.13
C GLU A 54 -21.21 7.07 23.19
N GLU A 55 -20.78 6.98 21.92
CA GLU A 55 -20.87 8.08 20.96
C GLU A 55 -21.98 7.87 19.93
N VAL A 56 -22.21 6.64 19.45
CA VAL A 56 -23.30 6.36 18.50
C VAL A 56 -24.62 6.07 19.22
N ARG A 57 -24.67 5.01 20.05
CA ARG A 57 -25.95 4.53 20.62
C ARG A 57 -26.61 5.51 21.60
N GLN A 58 -25.82 6.25 22.37
CA GLN A 58 -26.32 7.21 23.36
C GLN A 58 -26.72 8.58 22.77
N LYS A 59 -26.10 9.00 21.66
CA LYS A 59 -26.29 10.36 21.11
C LYS A 59 -27.20 10.41 19.88
N TYR A 60 -27.38 9.31 19.17
CA TYR A 60 -28.17 9.25 17.94
C TYR A 60 -29.47 8.44 18.10
N PRO A 61 -30.53 8.78 17.34
CA PRO A 61 -31.77 7.99 17.30
C PRO A 61 -31.54 6.54 16.83
N ALA A 62 -32.34 5.60 17.36
CA ALA A 62 -32.16 4.17 17.16
C ALA A 62 -32.24 3.73 15.68
N GLU A 63 -33.11 4.39 14.90
CA GLU A 63 -33.26 4.18 13.46
C GLU A 63 -31.99 4.50 12.65
N ARG A 64 -31.06 5.29 13.22
CA ARG A 64 -29.77 5.63 12.60
C ARG A 64 -28.63 4.70 13.04
N HIS A 65 -28.81 3.92 14.11
CA HIS A 65 -27.72 3.14 14.71
C HIS A 65 -27.06 2.19 13.71
N ALA A 66 -27.84 1.43 12.94
CA ALA A 66 -27.29 0.47 11.96
C ALA A 66 -26.37 1.16 10.94
N GLN A 67 -26.81 2.29 10.37
CA GLN A 67 -26.08 3.07 9.38
C GLN A 67 -24.79 3.68 9.96
N LEU A 68 -24.87 4.28 11.15
CA LEU A 68 -23.72 4.95 11.77
C LEU A 68 -22.71 3.96 12.33
N ILE A 69 -23.16 2.83 12.89
CA ILE A 69 -22.30 1.72 13.28
C ILE A 69 -21.60 1.14 12.04
N GLN A 70 -22.32 0.99 10.92
CA GLN A 70 -21.71 0.57 9.65
C GLN A 70 -20.62 1.56 9.22
N ALA A 71 -20.87 2.87 9.24
CA ALA A 71 -19.89 3.90 8.86
C ALA A 71 -18.63 3.92 9.76
N VAL A 72 -18.78 3.63 11.05
CA VAL A 72 -17.67 3.54 12.01
C VAL A 72 -16.87 2.24 11.85
N ARG A 73 -17.53 1.11 11.56
CA ARG A 73 -16.91 -0.21 11.49
C ARG A 73 -16.36 -0.58 10.10
N GLU A 74 -17.04 -0.17 9.05
CA GLU A 74 -16.70 -0.54 7.68
C GLU A 74 -15.76 0.47 7.01
N THR A 75 -14.98 -0.05 6.07
CA THR A 75 -13.92 0.68 5.38
C THR A 75 -14.42 1.66 4.33
N LYS A 76 -15.63 1.48 3.78
CA LYS A 76 -16.13 2.20 2.59
C LYS A 76 -17.39 3.01 2.86
N VAL A 77 -17.28 4.34 2.69
CA VAL A 77 -18.40 5.29 2.79
C VAL A 77 -19.00 5.61 1.39
N GLU A 78 -18.88 4.67 0.45
CA GLU A 78 -19.22 4.85 -0.98
C GLU A 78 -20.70 5.17 -1.24
N SER A 79 -21.59 4.88 -0.28
CA SER A 79 -23.03 5.12 -0.38
C SER A 79 -23.47 6.56 -0.08
N CYS A 80 -22.58 7.47 0.31
CA CYS A 80 -22.94 8.79 0.87
C CYS A 80 -22.89 9.97 -0.12
N GLY A 81 -22.80 9.69 -1.42
CA GLY A 81 -22.77 10.72 -2.46
C GLY A 81 -21.43 11.45 -2.54
N SER A 82 -21.46 12.74 -2.90
CA SER A 82 -20.23 13.55 -3.03
C SER A 82 -19.59 13.81 -1.67
N ALA A 83 -18.27 14.04 -1.66
CA ALA A 83 -17.49 14.31 -0.44
C ALA A 83 -17.75 15.71 0.20
N LEU A 84 -18.79 16.41 -0.24
CA LEU A 84 -19.33 17.60 0.42
C LEU A 84 -20.72 17.39 1.02
N SER A 85 -21.36 16.22 0.82
CA SER A 85 -22.69 15.97 1.34
C SER A 85 -22.68 16.05 2.88
N PRO A 86 -23.73 16.58 3.53
CA PRO A 86 -23.80 16.63 4.99
C PRO A 86 -23.66 15.24 5.63
N GLN A 87 -24.21 14.21 4.98
CA GLN A 87 -24.10 12.81 5.40
C GLN A 87 -22.66 12.28 5.30
N PHE A 88 -21.93 12.59 4.22
CA PHE A 88 -20.51 12.23 4.12
C PHE A 88 -19.70 12.89 5.23
N ARG A 89 -19.90 14.20 5.47
CA ARG A 89 -19.18 14.93 6.53
C ARG A 89 -19.46 14.35 7.91
N GLU A 90 -20.71 14.03 8.21
CA GLU A 90 -21.11 13.41 9.48
C GLU A 90 -20.40 12.05 9.68
N MET A 91 -20.43 11.18 8.67
CA MET A 91 -19.78 9.87 8.74
C MET A 91 -18.26 9.95 8.83
N TYR A 92 -17.63 10.83 8.04
CA TYR A 92 -16.20 11.09 8.13
C TYR A 92 -15.82 11.61 9.51
N THR A 93 -16.58 12.57 10.04
CA THR A 93 -16.35 13.15 11.38
C THR A 93 -16.46 12.10 12.48
N LEU A 94 -17.50 11.24 12.43
CA LEU A 94 -17.66 10.12 13.36
C LEU A 94 -16.48 9.14 13.30
N ARG A 95 -15.99 8.83 12.09
CA ARG A 95 -14.86 7.89 11.91
C ARG A 95 -13.52 8.50 12.32
N SER A 96 -13.30 9.79 12.05
CA SER A 96 -12.14 10.55 12.55
C SER A 96 -12.14 10.61 14.09
N ALA A 97 -13.29 10.90 14.71
CA ALA A 97 -13.43 10.88 16.17
C ALA A 97 -13.23 9.48 16.79
N GLN A 98 -13.61 8.40 16.08
CA GLN A 98 -13.29 7.03 16.50
C GLN A 98 -11.79 6.74 16.39
N GLN A 99 -11.12 7.24 15.34
CA GLN A 99 -9.66 7.14 15.23
C GLN A 99 -8.95 7.98 16.30
N ASP A 100 -9.47 9.14 16.70
CA ASP A 100 -8.93 9.92 17.83
C ASP A 100 -9.03 9.17 19.16
N LEU A 101 -10.14 8.47 19.44
CA LEU A 101 -10.23 7.60 20.61
C LEU A 101 -9.21 6.45 20.57
N LEU A 102 -8.93 5.90 19.38
CA LEU A 102 -7.88 4.91 19.20
C LEU A 102 -6.47 5.49 19.37
N ARG A 103 -6.20 6.67 18.82
CA ARG A 103 -4.93 7.41 18.98
C ARG A 103 -4.65 7.67 20.46
N ASP A 104 -5.66 8.12 21.22
CA ASP A 104 -5.57 8.25 22.69
C ASP A 104 -5.26 6.93 23.39
N PHE A 105 -5.97 5.86 23.02
CA PHE A 105 -5.73 4.52 23.60
C PHE A 105 -4.32 4.00 23.32
N VAL A 106 -3.73 4.34 22.17
CA VAL A 106 -2.34 4.04 21.84
C VAL A 106 -1.41 4.87 22.73
N LEU A 107 -1.57 6.19 22.80
CA LEU A 107 -0.75 7.08 23.65
C LEU A 107 -0.73 6.62 25.11
N LEU A 108 -1.90 6.36 25.69
CA LEU A 108 -2.04 5.87 27.07
C LEU A 108 -1.43 4.47 27.27
N SER A 109 -1.37 3.64 26.23
CA SER A 109 -0.68 2.35 26.29
C SER A 109 0.85 2.45 26.26
N LEU A 110 1.41 3.50 25.65
CA LEU A 110 2.85 3.76 25.65
C LEU A 110 3.33 4.26 27.03
N GLU A 111 2.48 4.96 27.77
CA GLU A 111 2.74 5.42 29.14
C GLU A 111 2.56 4.30 30.18
N TYR A 112 1.65 3.34 29.95
CA TYR A 112 1.35 2.28 30.93
C TYR A 112 2.40 1.16 30.88
N THR A 113 3.51 1.37 31.60
CA THR A 113 4.74 0.54 31.66
C THR A 113 4.58 -0.99 31.69
N LYS A 114 3.45 -1.54 32.15
CA LYS A 114 3.14 -2.98 32.10
C LYS A 114 2.80 -3.52 30.71
N LEU A 115 2.51 -2.64 29.75
CA LEU A 115 2.18 -2.99 28.36
C LEU A 115 3.38 -2.83 27.41
N CYS A 116 4.36 -2.03 27.78
CA CYS A 116 5.34 -1.47 26.84
C CYS A 116 6.49 -2.45 26.56
N GLY A 117 6.21 -3.48 25.76
CA GLY A 117 7.24 -4.22 25.02
C GLY A 117 7.81 -3.44 23.82
N PHE A 118 7.52 -2.13 23.71
CA PHE A 118 8.03 -1.24 22.67
C PHE A 118 9.41 -0.69 23.04
N SER A 119 10.29 -0.53 22.06
CA SER A 119 11.54 0.22 22.22
C SER A 119 11.26 1.70 22.45
N ASP A 120 12.25 2.44 22.95
CA ASP A 120 12.09 3.90 23.14
C ASP A 120 11.96 4.64 21.80
N PHE A 121 12.61 4.12 20.74
CA PHE A 121 12.38 4.53 19.36
C PHE A 121 10.91 4.35 18.94
N GLU A 122 10.33 3.16 19.16
CA GLU A 122 8.94 2.88 18.79
C GLU A 122 7.95 3.77 19.56
N LYS A 123 8.20 4.04 20.85
CA LYS A 123 7.38 4.95 21.66
C LYS A 123 7.39 6.37 21.10
N VAL A 124 8.57 6.93 20.81
CA VAL A 124 8.73 8.28 20.24
C VAL A 124 8.06 8.35 18.87
N LEU A 125 8.32 7.37 18.00
CA LEU A 125 7.73 7.29 16.66
C LEU A 125 6.20 7.27 16.73
N LEU A 126 5.62 6.36 17.52
CA LEU A 126 4.18 6.19 17.63
C LEU A 126 3.50 7.41 18.26
N LYS A 127 4.08 7.99 19.32
CA LYS A 127 3.58 9.19 20.01
C LYS A 127 3.30 10.32 19.02
N HIS A 128 4.32 10.76 18.28
CA HIS A 128 4.17 11.88 17.34
C HIS A 128 3.33 11.49 16.11
N CYS A 129 3.41 10.24 15.65
CA CYS A 129 2.59 9.81 14.51
C CYS A 129 1.08 9.74 14.84
N MET A 130 0.67 9.55 16.09
CA MET A 130 -0.74 9.75 16.50
C MET A 130 -1.19 11.20 16.30
N MET A 131 -0.36 12.16 16.71
CA MET A 131 -0.63 13.59 16.60
C MET A 131 -0.64 14.05 15.13
N ILE A 132 0.31 13.60 14.32
CA ILE A 132 0.35 13.84 12.87
C ILE A 132 -0.92 13.31 12.19
N ALA A 133 -1.34 12.07 12.49
CA ALA A 133 -2.56 11.48 11.94
C ALA A 133 -3.81 12.32 12.27
N HIS A 134 -3.91 12.86 13.48
CA HIS A 134 -5.01 13.75 13.87
C HIS A 134 -5.08 15.03 13.02
N TYR A 135 -3.93 15.65 12.70
CA TYR A 135 -3.92 16.83 11.83
C TYR A 135 -4.22 16.50 10.36
N TYR A 136 -3.84 15.31 9.89
CA TYR A 136 -4.14 14.86 8.52
C TYR A 136 -5.64 14.72 8.25
N ASP A 137 -6.44 14.33 9.24
CA ASP A 137 -7.91 14.27 9.10
C ASP A 137 -8.51 15.65 8.76
N ARG A 138 -8.00 16.69 9.43
CA ARG A 138 -8.42 18.09 9.23
C ARG A 138 -7.93 18.63 7.89
N LEU A 139 -6.68 18.31 7.51
CA LEU A 139 -6.09 18.70 6.23
C LEU A 139 -6.84 18.09 5.04
N PHE A 140 -7.26 16.82 5.13
CA PHE A 140 -8.08 16.19 4.10
C PHE A 140 -9.47 16.85 3.96
N LEU A 141 -10.14 17.19 5.06
CA LEU A 141 -11.42 17.89 5.00
C LEU A 141 -11.27 19.27 4.32
N ALA A 142 -10.29 20.07 4.73
CA ALA A 142 -10.00 21.36 4.10
C ALA A 142 -9.60 21.24 2.62
N TRP A 143 -8.87 20.18 2.26
CA TRP A 143 -8.56 19.83 0.87
C TRP A 143 -9.82 19.48 0.07
N SER A 144 -10.71 18.66 0.64
CA SER A 144 -11.98 18.25 0.02
C SER A 144 -12.89 19.45 -0.21
N ASP A 145 -12.97 20.38 0.74
CA ASP A 145 -13.78 21.60 0.66
C ASP A 145 -13.49 22.43 -0.61
N ILE A 146 -12.23 22.46 -1.05
CA ILE A 146 -11.82 23.12 -2.30
C ILE A 146 -11.97 22.17 -3.50
N MET A 147 -11.37 20.98 -3.43
CA MET A 147 -11.24 20.07 -4.57
C MET A 147 -12.55 19.37 -4.98
N GLN A 148 -13.56 19.41 -4.12
CA GLN A 148 -14.91 18.88 -4.40
C GLN A 148 -15.96 20.00 -4.49
N HIS A 149 -15.56 21.28 -4.43
CA HIS A 149 -16.48 22.41 -4.52
C HIS A 149 -17.35 22.33 -5.79
N PRO A 150 -18.68 22.50 -5.72
CA PRO A 150 -19.56 22.23 -6.87
C PRO A 150 -19.18 23.03 -8.12
N ASP A 151 -18.84 24.33 -7.96
CA ASP A 151 -18.37 25.17 -9.06
C ASP A 151 -17.06 24.63 -9.68
N PHE A 152 -16.12 24.07 -8.90
CA PHE A 152 -14.89 23.50 -9.45
C PHE A 152 -15.15 22.16 -10.16
N VAL A 153 -15.92 21.26 -9.55
CA VAL A 153 -16.31 19.97 -10.13
C VAL A 153 -17.02 20.15 -11.47
N GLU A 154 -17.99 21.08 -11.52
CA GLU A 154 -18.75 21.36 -12.74
C GLU A 154 -17.87 22.02 -13.82
N GLN A 155 -16.99 22.94 -13.45
CA GLN A 155 -16.12 23.60 -14.43
C GLN A 155 -15.05 22.65 -14.98
N VAL A 156 -14.51 21.72 -14.18
CA VAL A 156 -13.63 20.65 -14.68
C VAL A 156 -14.36 19.71 -15.65
N ARG A 157 -15.66 19.50 -15.46
CA ARG A 157 -16.52 18.74 -16.39
C ARG A 157 -16.75 19.47 -17.71
N LEU A 158 -16.92 20.80 -17.67
CA LEU A 158 -17.19 21.64 -18.85
C LEU A 158 -15.92 22.00 -19.64
N MET A 159 -14.84 22.37 -18.95
CA MET A 159 -13.58 22.86 -19.51
C MET A 159 -12.41 22.42 -18.62
N LYS A 160 -11.70 21.35 -19.02
CA LYS A 160 -10.49 20.91 -18.29
C LYS A 160 -9.41 21.99 -18.31
N PRO A 161 -8.64 22.15 -17.22
CA PRO A 161 -7.47 23.04 -17.21
C PRO A 161 -6.43 22.57 -18.23
N THR A 162 -5.76 23.52 -18.88
CA THR A 162 -4.69 23.28 -19.87
C THR A 162 -3.30 23.57 -19.32
N ALA A 163 -3.19 24.32 -18.23
CA ALA A 163 -1.91 24.65 -17.60
C ALA A 163 -1.29 23.42 -16.93
N GLN A 164 -0.04 23.09 -17.25
CA GLN A 164 0.65 21.89 -16.75
C GLN A 164 0.70 21.82 -15.22
N GLU A 165 0.81 22.97 -14.54
CA GLU A 165 0.80 23.08 -13.07
C GLU A 165 -0.49 22.50 -12.45
N CYS A 166 -1.63 22.62 -13.14
CA CYS A 166 -2.89 22.03 -12.69
C CYS A 166 -2.85 20.50 -12.61
N PHE A 167 -1.85 19.84 -13.19
CA PHE A 167 -1.63 18.40 -13.13
C PHE A 167 -0.53 17.96 -12.14
N ASN A 168 0.18 18.89 -11.48
CA ASN A 168 1.11 18.55 -10.41
C ASN A 168 0.35 17.81 -9.27
N PRO A 169 0.83 16.67 -8.75
CA PRO A 169 0.03 15.82 -7.87
C PRO A 169 -0.20 16.40 -6.47
N TYR A 170 0.70 17.28 -6.02
CA TYR A 170 0.81 17.74 -4.63
C TYR A 170 0.31 19.19 -4.45
N THR A 171 -0.64 19.60 -5.29
CA THR A 171 -1.19 20.96 -5.33
C THR A 171 -2.72 20.95 -5.27
N ILE A 172 -3.29 22.01 -4.73
CA ILE A 172 -4.70 22.36 -4.89
C ILE A 172 -4.89 23.05 -6.24
N VAL A 173 -6.03 22.80 -6.89
CA VAL A 173 -6.54 23.63 -7.99
C VAL A 173 -7.88 24.21 -7.55
N SER A 174 -8.03 25.53 -7.71
CA SER A 174 -9.30 26.23 -7.52
C SER A 174 -9.72 26.91 -8.81
N TYR A 175 -11.03 27.21 -8.93
CA TYR A 175 -11.58 27.92 -10.08
C TYR A 175 -12.04 29.32 -9.67
N ASN A 176 -11.50 30.35 -10.32
CA ASN A 176 -11.97 31.72 -10.16
C ASN A 176 -13.06 32.01 -11.19
N ARG A 177 -14.31 32.08 -10.71
CA ARG A 177 -15.51 32.31 -11.53
C ARG A 177 -15.58 33.69 -12.17
N GLU A 178 -14.98 34.71 -11.56
CA GLU A 178 -14.96 36.09 -12.11
C GLU A 178 -13.94 36.22 -13.25
N ALA A 179 -12.79 35.56 -13.11
CA ALA A 179 -11.74 35.56 -14.12
C ALA A 179 -11.94 34.49 -15.22
N GLY A 180 -12.73 33.45 -14.96
CA GLY A 180 -12.88 32.29 -15.84
C GLY A 180 -11.65 31.39 -15.88
N THR A 181 -10.79 31.43 -14.85
CA THR A 181 -9.47 30.80 -14.84
C THR A 181 -9.27 29.85 -13.67
N TYR A 182 -8.43 28.84 -13.88
CA TYR A 182 -7.92 27.98 -12.81
C TYR A 182 -6.70 28.61 -12.14
N ALA A 183 -6.58 28.43 -10.83
CA ALA A 183 -5.40 28.78 -10.05
C ALA A 183 -4.84 27.53 -9.36
N THR A 184 -3.52 27.39 -9.32
CA THR A 184 -2.83 26.26 -8.66
C THR A 184 -2.02 26.76 -7.48
N THR A 185 -2.09 26.07 -6.33
CA THR A 185 -1.33 26.41 -5.11
C THR A 185 -0.79 25.16 -4.42
N THR A 186 0.34 25.26 -3.71
CA THR A 186 0.84 24.14 -2.87
C THR A 186 0.04 24.04 -1.56
N TYR A 187 0.13 22.90 -0.87
CA TYR A 187 -0.54 22.72 0.42
C TYR A 187 -0.05 23.73 1.48
N ALA A 188 1.24 24.09 1.47
CA ALA A 188 1.80 25.14 2.32
C ALA A 188 1.10 26.50 2.15
N ALA A 189 0.77 26.85 0.90
CA ALA A 189 0.11 28.12 0.57
C ALA A 189 -1.41 28.06 0.80
N ALA A 190 -2.05 26.92 0.55
CA ALA A 190 -3.49 26.74 0.70
C ALA A 190 -3.93 26.58 2.17
N PHE A 191 -3.14 25.90 3.00
CA PHE A 191 -3.50 25.50 4.37
C PHE A 191 -2.37 25.79 5.39
N PRO A 192 -1.86 27.03 5.48
CA PRO A 192 -0.64 27.33 6.23
C PRO A 192 -0.70 26.92 7.70
N SER A 193 -1.84 27.07 8.38
CA SER A 193 -2.01 26.67 9.78
C SER A 193 -2.00 25.15 9.98
N LEU A 194 -2.72 24.40 9.16
CA LEU A 194 -2.79 22.93 9.23
C LEU A 194 -1.45 22.29 8.87
N VAL A 195 -0.79 22.81 7.83
CA VAL A 195 0.56 22.37 7.43
C VAL A 195 1.58 22.72 8.52
N SER A 196 1.51 23.90 9.13
CA SER A 196 2.42 24.29 10.21
C SER A 196 2.32 23.35 11.41
N ALA A 197 1.11 22.93 11.81
CA ALA A 197 0.92 22.00 12.92
C ALA A 197 1.55 20.62 12.66
N ILE A 198 1.38 20.08 11.44
CA ILE A 198 2.03 18.82 11.02
C ILE A 198 3.55 18.97 11.00
N VAL A 199 4.05 20.08 10.46
CA VAL A 199 5.48 20.39 10.36
C VAL A 199 6.14 20.55 11.73
N GLU A 200 5.48 21.22 12.67
CA GLU A 200 5.92 21.38 14.05
C GLU A 200 6.04 20.01 14.73
N GLU A 201 5.01 19.18 14.62
CA GLU A 201 5.00 17.85 15.24
C GLU A 201 6.03 16.89 14.62
N MET A 202 6.22 16.92 13.30
CA MET A 202 7.31 16.20 12.64
C MET A 202 8.70 16.74 13.04
N THR A 203 8.81 18.04 13.37
CA THR A 203 10.06 18.63 13.85
C THR A 203 10.38 18.16 15.27
N ASN A 204 9.37 18.09 16.15
CA ASN A 204 9.48 17.52 17.49
C ASN A 204 9.89 16.04 17.44
N LEU A 205 9.23 15.26 16.57
CA LEU A 205 9.61 13.86 16.30
C LEU A 205 11.05 13.74 15.83
N CYS A 206 11.49 14.59 14.90
CA CYS A 206 12.90 14.61 14.49
C CYS A 206 13.83 14.94 15.66
N ALA A 207 13.49 15.90 16.53
CA ALA A 207 14.32 16.24 17.68
C ALA A 207 14.45 15.05 18.64
N GLU A 208 13.34 14.50 19.13
CA GLU A 208 13.34 13.38 20.08
C GLU A 208 14.04 12.13 19.49
N LEU A 209 13.87 11.83 18.20
CA LEU A 209 14.60 10.73 17.54
C LEU A 209 16.11 10.95 17.44
N ASN A 210 16.62 12.19 17.38
CA ASN A 210 18.06 12.45 17.36
C ASN A 210 18.70 12.42 18.77
N GLU A 211 17.89 12.42 19.84
CA GLU A 211 18.36 12.31 21.22
C GLU A 211 18.55 10.85 21.68
N LEU A 212 17.99 9.88 20.93
CA LEU A 212 18.15 8.45 21.18
C LEU A 212 19.55 7.98 20.75
N SER A 213 20.31 7.40 21.68
CA SER A 213 21.70 6.96 21.43
C SER A 213 21.81 5.62 20.70
N GLU A 214 20.86 4.71 20.91
CA GLU A 214 20.88 3.33 20.43
C GLU A 214 19.79 3.10 19.38
N LEU A 215 20.04 3.56 18.15
CA LEU A 215 19.21 3.25 16.98
C LEU A 215 19.94 2.28 16.03
N ASP A 216 19.21 1.42 15.33
CA ASP A 216 19.74 0.66 14.19
C ASP A 216 19.76 1.49 12.88
N GLU A 217 20.19 0.91 11.75
CA GLU A 217 20.21 1.62 10.46
C GLU A 217 18.81 1.92 9.91
N GLY A 218 17.86 0.98 10.04
CA GLY A 218 16.48 1.16 9.61
C GLY A 218 15.70 2.15 10.48
N GLU A 219 15.98 2.18 11.78
CA GLU A 219 15.47 3.18 12.71
C GLU A 219 16.06 4.56 12.41
N ARG A 220 17.38 4.68 12.21
CA ARG A 220 18.03 5.93 11.78
C ARG A 220 17.49 6.48 10.46
N ALA A 221 17.05 5.63 9.53
CA ALA A 221 16.51 6.05 8.24
C ALA A 221 15.24 6.92 8.37
N TYR A 222 14.53 6.89 9.51
CA TYR A 222 13.39 7.76 9.76
C TYR A 222 13.74 9.25 9.87
N VAL A 223 14.90 9.60 10.42
CA VAL A 223 15.31 11.01 10.60
C VAL A 223 15.44 11.77 9.26
N PRO A 224 16.19 11.30 8.25
CA PRO A 224 16.23 11.97 6.95
C PRO A 224 14.87 11.92 6.25
N TYR A 225 14.11 10.82 6.36
CA TYR A 225 12.76 10.71 5.80
C TYR A 225 11.82 11.80 6.33
N PHE A 226 11.67 11.97 7.65
CA PHE A 226 10.82 13.02 8.21
C PHE A 226 11.35 14.43 7.94
N ARG A 227 12.68 14.66 7.91
CA ARG A 227 13.25 15.94 7.49
C ARG A 227 12.88 16.30 6.05
N GLN A 228 12.91 15.35 5.13
CA GLN A 228 12.45 15.57 3.76
C GLN A 228 10.92 15.76 3.70
N TYR A 229 10.16 15.07 4.55
CA TYR A 229 8.70 15.22 4.62
C TYR A 229 8.33 16.65 5.05
N ILE A 230 9.01 17.19 6.06
CA ILE A 230 8.90 18.59 6.47
C ILE A 230 9.22 19.53 5.29
N THR A 231 10.29 19.27 4.53
CA THR A 231 10.64 20.05 3.33
C THR A 231 9.50 20.03 2.31
N CYS A 232 8.99 18.84 1.95
CA CYS A 232 7.90 18.65 0.99
C CYS A 232 6.62 19.39 1.41
N LEU A 233 6.25 19.31 2.69
CA LEU A 233 5.05 19.96 3.24
C LEU A 233 5.17 21.49 3.27
N LYS A 234 6.36 22.03 3.56
CA LYS A 234 6.64 23.47 3.56
C LYS A 234 6.84 24.06 2.16
N HIS A 235 6.97 23.23 1.14
CA HIS A 235 7.42 23.67 -0.18
C HIS A 235 6.38 24.52 -0.90
N THR A 236 6.81 25.66 -1.44
CA THR A 236 5.95 26.64 -2.13
C THR A 236 6.22 26.73 -3.63
N ASN A 237 7.36 26.25 -4.12
CA ASN A 237 7.69 26.28 -5.55
C ASN A 237 7.13 25.05 -6.28
N ILE A 238 6.02 25.23 -7.00
CA ILE A 238 5.34 24.18 -7.76
C ILE A 238 6.29 23.48 -8.76
N SER A 239 7.24 24.21 -9.36
CA SER A 239 8.11 23.66 -10.42
C SER A 239 9.11 22.59 -9.93
N THR A 240 9.49 22.59 -8.65
CA THR A 240 10.35 21.56 -8.05
C THR A 240 9.63 20.68 -7.03
N LEU A 241 8.34 20.92 -6.78
CA LEU A 241 7.56 20.21 -5.76
C LEU A 241 7.56 18.70 -6.00
N GLU A 242 7.33 18.23 -7.23
CA GLU A 242 7.28 16.78 -7.51
C GLU A 242 8.65 16.11 -7.26
N SER A 243 9.77 16.77 -7.58
CA SER A 243 11.11 16.24 -7.27
C SER A 243 11.40 16.14 -5.76
N GLU A 244 10.88 17.05 -4.94
CA GLU A 244 11.02 16.94 -3.47
C GLU A 244 10.28 15.70 -2.93
N TRP A 245 9.07 15.43 -3.44
CA TRP A 245 8.29 14.24 -3.06
C TRP A 245 8.90 12.93 -3.61
N LEU A 246 9.57 12.95 -4.77
CA LEU A 246 10.34 11.80 -5.24
C LEU A 246 11.57 11.52 -4.35
N HIS A 247 12.21 12.56 -3.83
CA HIS A 247 13.26 12.38 -2.83
C HIS A 247 12.70 11.79 -1.52
N LEU A 248 11.47 12.16 -1.14
CA LEU A 248 10.78 11.56 0.01
C LEU A 248 10.54 10.06 -0.19
N ASP A 249 10.01 9.66 -1.35
CA ASP A 249 9.81 8.25 -1.74
C ASP A 249 11.13 7.45 -1.63
N ALA A 250 12.23 8.00 -2.16
CA ALA A 250 13.55 7.37 -2.12
C ALA A 250 14.09 7.17 -0.69
N LEU A 251 13.83 8.11 0.22
CA LEU A 251 14.21 7.99 1.63
C LEU A 251 13.29 7.02 2.38
N TRP A 252 11.98 7.05 2.11
CA TRP A 252 11.02 6.12 2.68
C TRP A 252 11.35 4.67 2.33
N MET A 253 11.83 4.40 1.11
CA MET A 253 12.21 3.05 0.70
C MET A 253 13.33 2.44 1.56
N LYS A 254 14.21 3.26 2.17
CA LYS A 254 15.28 2.82 3.07
C LYS A 254 14.78 2.40 4.46
N VAL A 255 13.55 2.74 4.83
CA VAL A 255 12.95 2.41 6.13
C VAL A 255 12.48 0.94 6.15
N THR A 256 13.25 0.03 6.75
CA THR A 256 12.98 -1.43 6.72
C THR A 256 12.31 -2.00 7.98
N THR A 257 12.09 -1.17 9.00
CA THR A 257 11.60 -1.60 10.33
C THR A 257 10.17 -2.20 10.29
N PRO A 258 9.75 -2.96 11.32
CA PRO A 258 8.41 -3.57 11.37
C PRO A 258 7.25 -2.56 11.38
N ILE A 259 7.46 -1.37 11.92
CA ILE A 259 6.52 -0.24 11.85
C ILE A 259 6.85 0.58 10.60
N GLN A 260 5.86 0.81 9.74
CA GLN A 260 5.95 1.62 8.54
C GLN A 260 5.02 2.83 8.68
N VAL A 261 5.58 4.03 8.75
CA VAL A 261 4.81 5.29 8.66
C VAL A 261 4.76 5.73 7.21
N VAL A 262 3.55 5.95 6.68
CA VAL A 262 3.31 6.06 5.24
C VAL A 262 2.50 7.31 4.91
N HIS A 263 2.93 8.03 3.88
CA HIS A 263 2.11 9.01 3.17
C HIS A 263 1.41 8.29 2.00
N ASP A 264 0.14 7.93 2.17
CA ASP A 264 -0.53 7.03 1.22
C ASP A 264 -0.79 7.72 -0.14
N LEU A 265 0.03 7.35 -1.15
CA LEU A 265 0.04 7.96 -2.48
C LEU A 265 -1.13 7.50 -3.38
N VAL A 266 -2.36 7.78 -2.97
CA VAL A 266 -3.58 7.39 -3.70
C VAL A 266 -3.96 8.47 -4.71
N ARG A 267 -3.38 8.42 -5.92
CA ARG A 267 -3.68 9.40 -6.98
C ARG A 267 -5.11 9.26 -7.51
N GLY A 268 -5.80 10.38 -7.63
CA GLY A 268 -7.01 10.56 -8.43
C GLY A 268 -8.31 10.02 -7.84
N LEU A 269 -8.28 9.42 -6.65
CA LEU A 269 -9.49 9.24 -5.84
C LEU A 269 -9.84 10.56 -5.15
N ALA A 270 -11.13 10.85 -5.00
CA ALA A 270 -11.65 12.13 -4.49
C ALA A 270 -11.15 13.40 -5.23
N ASP A 271 -10.57 13.29 -6.44
CA ASP A 271 -10.15 14.42 -7.28
C ASP A 271 -10.87 14.40 -8.64
N PRO A 272 -11.63 15.46 -9.01
CA PRO A 272 -12.25 15.59 -10.33
C PRO A 272 -11.28 15.55 -11.51
N LEU A 273 -10.03 16.00 -11.32
CA LEU A 273 -8.99 15.99 -12.35
C LEU A 273 -8.31 14.61 -12.52
N ARG A 274 -8.47 13.70 -11.56
CA ARG A 274 -7.74 12.43 -11.41
C ARG A 274 -6.20 12.57 -11.44
N ALA A 275 -5.69 13.76 -11.13
CA ALA A 275 -4.27 14.11 -11.17
C ALA A 275 -3.65 14.23 -9.78
N LYS A 276 -4.43 14.61 -8.76
CA LYS A 276 -3.97 14.95 -7.41
C LYS A 276 -3.83 13.75 -6.50
N ILE A 277 -3.05 13.92 -5.44
CA ILE A 277 -2.88 12.98 -4.32
C ILE A 277 -3.46 13.66 -3.08
N PRO A 278 -4.67 13.27 -2.63
CA PRO A 278 -5.28 13.87 -1.44
C PRO A 278 -4.44 13.61 -0.19
N PRO A 279 -4.55 14.46 0.86
CA PRO A 279 -3.92 14.22 2.14
C PRO A 279 -4.34 12.88 2.74
N ASP A 280 -3.38 12.01 2.99
CA ASP A 280 -3.57 10.67 3.53
C ASP A 280 -2.31 10.27 4.31
N PHE A 281 -2.50 9.53 5.40
CA PHE A 281 -1.42 9.15 6.32
C PHE A 281 -1.82 7.89 7.10
N SER A 282 -0.94 6.90 7.16
CA SER A 282 -1.17 5.69 7.94
C SER A 282 0.07 5.18 8.67
N ILE A 283 -0.19 4.44 9.75
CA ILE A 283 0.81 3.70 10.51
C ILE A 283 0.46 2.23 10.35
N ARG A 284 1.42 1.45 9.88
CA ARG A 284 1.25 0.05 9.51
C ARG A 284 2.26 -0.78 10.30
N ILE A 285 1.82 -1.87 10.90
CA ILE A 285 2.66 -2.69 11.78
C ILE A 285 2.66 -4.11 11.25
N ARG A 286 3.85 -4.70 11.09
CA ARG A 286 4.03 -6.06 10.58
C ARG A 286 3.23 -7.06 11.42
N ASP A 287 2.48 -7.92 10.74
CA ASP A 287 1.65 -8.92 11.39
C ASP A 287 2.37 -10.27 11.40
N ASP A 288 3.25 -10.45 12.39
CA ASP A 288 4.07 -11.66 12.52
C ASP A 288 3.25 -12.95 12.78
N SER A 289 1.92 -12.85 12.99
CA SER A 289 1.03 -14.02 12.98
C SER A 289 0.93 -14.71 11.61
N PHE A 290 1.46 -14.09 10.55
CA PHE A 290 1.55 -14.65 9.20
C PHE A 290 2.93 -15.21 8.83
N VAL A 291 3.75 -15.65 9.81
CA VAL A 291 5.13 -16.16 9.59
C VAL A 291 5.25 -17.18 8.44
N ASP A 292 4.36 -18.17 8.36
CA ASP A 292 4.38 -19.19 7.29
C ASP A 292 4.09 -18.61 5.90
N ALA A 293 3.24 -17.59 5.84
CA ALA A 293 2.90 -16.90 4.60
C ALA A 293 4.04 -15.95 4.18
N GLN A 294 4.70 -15.31 5.15
CA GLN A 294 5.90 -14.51 4.93
C GLN A 294 7.06 -15.37 4.38
N ALA A 295 7.26 -16.57 4.92
CA ALA A 295 8.23 -17.53 4.41
C ALA A 295 7.91 -17.96 2.96
N LYS A 296 6.63 -18.21 2.63
CA LYS A 296 6.21 -18.51 1.25
C LYS A 296 6.45 -17.32 0.30
N ILE A 297 6.18 -16.10 0.74
CA ILE A 297 6.50 -14.86 -0.02
C ILE A 297 8.00 -14.81 -0.32
N ALA A 298 8.86 -15.07 0.65
CA ALA A 298 10.32 -15.09 0.44
C ALA A 298 10.73 -16.16 -0.59
N THR A 299 10.20 -17.38 -0.49
CA THR A 299 10.44 -18.46 -1.47
C THR A 299 9.99 -18.10 -2.89
N ILE A 300 8.84 -17.43 -3.03
CA ILE A 300 8.34 -16.92 -4.32
C ILE A 300 9.30 -15.87 -4.88
N THR A 301 9.67 -14.87 -4.09
CA THR A 301 10.59 -13.79 -4.50
C THR A 301 11.96 -14.34 -4.91
N GLU A 302 12.53 -15.27 -4.15
CA GLU A 302 13.84 -15.86 -4.47
C GLU A 302 13.78 -16.73 -5.74
N SER A 303 12.69 -17.46 -5.96
CA SER A 303 12.49 -18.22 -7.19
C SER A 303 12.31 -17.31 -8.41
N MET A 304 11.64 -16.16 -8.24
CA MET A 304 11.58 -15.11 -9.25
C MET A 304 12.99 -14.59 -9.56
N LYS A 305 13.74 -14.14 -8.54
CA LYS A 305 15.12 -13.64 -8.68
C LYS A 305 16.00 -14.64 -9.45
N SER A 306 16.02 -15.90 -9.00
CA SER A 306 16.77 -16.99 -9.65
C SER A 306 16.40 -17.17 -11.11
N PHE A 307 15.10 -17.15 -11.46
CA PHE A 307 14.66 -17.18 -12.85
C PHE A 307 15.18 -15.98 -13.66
N TYR A 308 15.06 -14.75 -13.16
CA TYR A 308 15.53 -13.56 -13.88
C TYR A 308 17.05 -13.55 -14.06
N SER A 309 17.83 -13.85 -13.01
CA SER A 309 19.29 -13.97 -13.11
C SER A 309 19.71 -15.05 -14.11
N SER A 310 19.00 -16.19 -14.16
CA SER A 310 19.29 -17.25 -15.15
C SER A 310 19.12 -16.83 -16.61
N ARG A 311 18.44 -15.70 -16.88
CA ARG A 311 18.28 -15.17 -18.24
C ARG A 311 19.58 -14.64 -18.82
N ASN A 312 20.54 -14.22 -17.98
CA ASN A 312 21.80 -13.59 -18.41
C ASN A 312 21.58 -12.46 -19.43
N THR A 313 20.68 -11.52 -19.10
CA THR A 313 20.40 -10.33 -19.92
C THR A 313 20.23 -9.11 -19.01
N PRO A 314 20.50 -7.88 -19.49
CA PRO A 314 20.35 -6.66 -18.68
C PRO A 314 18.95 -6.49 -18.06
N LEU A 315 17.90 -6.97 -18.75
CA LEU A 315 16.53 -6.98 -18.22
C LEU A 315 16.35 -8.00 -17.08
N GLY A 316 16.99 -9.17 -17.18
CA GLY A 316 17.01 -10.16 -16.11
C GLY A 316 17.76 -9.65 -14.88
N ASP A 317 18.96 -9.09 -15.08
CA ASP A 317 19.81 -8.59 -14.00
C ASP A 317 19.12 -7.44 -13.25
N ALA A 318 18.58 -6.45 -13.99
CA ALA A 318 17.79 -5.37 -13.42
C ALA A 318 16.49 -5.85 -12.74
N GLY A 319 15.83 -6.87 -13.30
CA GLY A 319 14.65 -7.48 -12.70
C GLY A 319 14.96 -8.16 -11.36
N ALA A 320 16.05 -8.93 -11.30
CA ALA A 320 16.52 -9.57 -10.07
C ALA A 320 16.93 -8.55 -8.99
N GLN A 321 17.66 -7.50 -9.37
CA GLN A 321 18.06 -6.42 -8.45
C GLN A 321 16.85 -5.72 -7.82
N LYS A 322 15.83 -5.37 -8.62
CA LYS A 322 14.63 -4.69 -8.09
C LYS A 322 13.77 -5.60 -7.22
N LEU A 323 13.76 -6.90 -7.48
CA LEU A 323 13.11 -7.88 -6.60
C LEU A 323 13.84 -8.01 -5.26
N ASP A 324 15.17 -7.95 -5.26
CA ASP A 324 15.99 -7.97 -4.05
C ASP A 324 15.78 -6.70 -3.19
N ALA A 325 15.64 -5.55 -3.85
CA ALA A 325 15.28 -4.28 -3.19
C ALA A 325 13.79 -4.20 -2.74
N SER A 326 12.95 -5.16 -3.12
CA SER A 326 11.51 -5.13 -2.82
C SER A 326 11.17 -5.80 -1.48
N LEU A 327 10.32 -5.14 -0.70
CA LEU A 327 9.73 -5.67 0.53
C LEU A 327 8.28 -6.07 0.27
N ALA A 328 7.88 -7.26 0.71
CA ALA A 328 6.48 -7.68 0.70
C ALA A 328 6.14 -8.38 2.02
N GLY A 329 5.01 -8.04 2.63
CA GLY A 329 4.58 -8.69 3.87
C GLY A 329 3.19 -8.29 4.35
N PHE A 330 2.76 -8.95 5.42
CA PHE A 330 1.46 -8.71 6.05
C PHE A 330 1.56 -7.62 7.10
N PHE A 331 0.61 -6.69 7.10
CA PHE A 331 0.54 -5.58 8.03
C PHE A 331 -0.89 -5.40 8.54
N ILE A 332 -1.02 -5.05 9.82
CA ILE A 332 -2.21 -4.37 10.30
C ILE A 332 -2.09 -2.87 10.02
N VAL A 333 -3.22 -2.23 9.72
CA VAL A 333 -3.32 -0.76 9.63
C VAL A 333 -4.19 -0.26 10.79
N PRO A 334 -3.66 -0.20 12.03
CA PRO A 334 -4.45 0.21 13.19
C PRO A 334 -4.86 1.68 13.11
N VAL A 335 -3.94 2.55 12.67
CA VAL A 335 -4.14 4.00 12.62
C VAL A 335 -4.01 4.47 11.18
N PHE A 336 -5.03 5.17 10.71
CA PHE A 336 -5.08 5.80 9.40
C PHE A 336 -5.86 7.11 9.51
N ALA A 337 -5.62 8.01 8.56
CA ALA A 337 -6.13 9.37 8.57
C ALA A 337 -6.54 9.80 7.16
N GLY A 338 -7.12 10.99 7.02
CA GLY A 338 -7.35 11.61 5.71
C GLY A 338 -8.19 10.76 4.75
N LEU A 339 -7.77 10.65 3.48
CA LEU A 339 -8.49 9.90 2.45
C LEU A 339 -8.74 8.42 2.80
N SER A 340 -7.85 7.77 3.57
CA SER A 340 -8.04 6.39 4.03
C SER A 340 -9.27 6.22 4.95
N LEU A 341 -9.74 7.29 5.61
CA LEU A 341 -11.02 7.28 6.33
C LEU A 341 -12.23 7.20 5.39
N HIS A 342 -12.15 7.75 4.18
CA HIS A 342 -13.24 7.69 3.20
C HIS A 342 -13.24 6.36 2.42
N THR A 343 -12.06 5.99 1.90
CA THR A 343 -11.90 4.89 0.93
C THR A 343 -11.63 3.53 1.58
N GLY A 344 -10.99 3.54 2.76
CA GLY A 344 -10.56 2.34 3.47
C GLY A 344 -9.60 1.45 2.68
N LEU A 345 -8.75 2.05 1.84
CA LEU A 345 -7.68 1.35 1.15
C LEU A 345 -6.55 0.98 2.13
N ARG A 346 -6.55 -0.26 2.62
CA ARG A 346 -5.55 -0.73 3.58
C ARG A 346 -4.38 -1.49 2.96
N SER A 347 -4.55 -2.20 1.85
CA SER A 347 -3.41 -2.79 1.12
C SER A 347 -2.76 -1.75 0.21
N LEU A 348 -1.43 -1.61 0.26
CA LEU A 348 -0.67 -0.62 -0.51
C LEU A 348 0.48 -1.24 -1.31
N LYS A 349 0.68 -0.71 -2.51
CA LYS A 349 1.89 -0.83 -3.33
C LYS A 349 2.49 0.58 -3.47
N ALA A 350 3.73 0.74 -3.02
CA ALA A 350 4.44 2.02 -3.08
C ALA A 350 5.93 1.80 -3.37
N PRO A 351 6.67 2.81 -3.89
CA PRO A 351 6.17 4.11 -4.33
C PRO A 351 5.32 3.99 -5.61
N ALA A 352 4.40 4.92 -5.81
CA ALA A 352 3.58 4.94 -7.02
C ALA A 352 4.43 5.30 -8.26
N ASN A 353 5.40 6.21 -8.08
CA ASN A 353 6.26 6.69 -9.15
C ASN A 353 7.12 5.57 -9.75
N GLN A 354 7.23 5.57 -11.06
CA GLN A 354 7.85 4.49 -11.82
C GLN A 354 9.38 4.53 -11.84
N LEU A 355 9.99 5.71 -11.73
CA LEU A 355 11.44 5.88 -11.59
C LEU A 355 11.88 5.32 -10.23
N MET A 356 11.18 5.68 -9.16
CA MET A 356 11.48 5.15 -7.82
C MET A 356 11.29 3.63 -7.74
N ARG A 357 10.33 3.06 -8.47
CA ARG A 357 10.20 1.60 -8.62
C ARG A 357 11.30 0.93 -9.46
N ASN A 358 11.98 1.69 -10.32
CA ASN A 358 13.17 1.20 -11.03
C ASN A 358 14.41 1.18 -10.14
N ASP A 359 14.59 2.20 -9.32
CA ASP A 359 15.83 2.41 -8.56
C ASP A 359 15.81 1.71 -7.20
N TYR A 360 14.62 1.56 -6.60
CA TYR A 360 14.44 1.08 -5.22
C TYR A 360 13.50 -0.13 -5.07
N GLY A 361 12.91 -0.66 -6.14
CA GLY A 361 11.92 -1.73 -6.06
C GLY A 361 10.57 -1.26 -5.48
N ILE A 362 9.84 -2.14 -4.79
CA ILE A 362 8.53 -1.81 -4.18
C ILE A 362 8.39 -2.30 -2.74
N LYS A 363 7.55 -1.59 -1.99
CA LYS A 363 6.94 -2.05 -0.73
C LYS A 363 5.49 -2.48 -0.98
N LEU A 364 5.20 -3.75 -0.67
CA LEU A 364 3.87 -4.36 -0.69
C LEU A 364 3.41 -4.62 0.74
N LEU A 365 2.50 -3.77 1.21
CA LEU A 365 1.98 -3.76 2.57
C LEU A 365 0.57 -4.35 2.54
N LEU A 366 0.45 -5.66 2.80
CA LEU A 366 -0.77 -6.43 2.59
C LEU A 366 -1.68 -6.40 3.82
N ASP A 367 -2.91 -5.90 3.68
CA ASP A 367 -3.94 -5.95 4.74
C ASP A 367 -4.87 -7.16 4.53
N PHE A 368 -4.65 -8.21 5.33
CA PHE A 368 -5.43 -9.44 5.26
C PHE A 368 -6.94 -9.24 5.50
N PRO A 369 -7.41 -8.43 6.47
CA PRO A 369 -8.83 -8.16 6.66
C PRO A 369 -9.52 -7.60 5.40
N THR A 370 -8.93 -6.61 4.73
CA THR A 370 -9.48 -6.03 3.49
C THR A 370 -9.49 -7.04 2.36
N ALA A 371 -8.47 -7.90 2.25
CA ALA A 371 -8.48 -9.00 1.29
C ALA A 371 -9.64 -9.97 1.55
N GLY A 372 -9.91 -10.31 2.82
CA GLY A 372 -11.08 -11.10 3.22
C GLY A 372 -12.41 -10.48 2.79
N THR A 373 -12.60 -9.17 3.00
CA THR A 373 -13.81 -8.46 2.56
C THR A 373 -13.94 -8.43 1.04
N ARG A 374 -12.85 -8.21 0.29
CA ARG A 374 -12.84 -8.26 -1.18
C ARG A 374 -13.20 -9.67 -1.67
N LEU A 375 -12.64 -10.71 -1.07
CA LEU A 375 -12.91 -12.09 -1.43
C LEU A 375 -14.36 -12.52 -1.14
N HIS A 376 -14.96 -12.02 -0.06
CA HIS A 376 -16.38 -12.24 0.21
C HIS A 376 -17.25 -11.68 -0.92
N LYS A 377 -17.03 -10.43 -1.32
CA LYS A 377 -17.73 -9.83 -2.47
C LYS A 377 -17.45 -10.56 -3.79
N LEU A 378 -16.24 -11.07 -3.99
CA LEU A 378 -15.92 -11.89 -5.15
C LEU A 378 -16.73 -13.20 -5.19
N ARG A 379 -16.86 -13.89 -4.05
CA ARG A 379 -17.71 -15.09 -3.92
C ARG A 379 -19.19 -14.79 -4.27
N GLU A 380 -19.72 -13.63 -3.86
CA GLU A 380 -21.08 -13.21 -4.23
C GLU A 380 -21.26 -13.04 -5.75
N HIS A 381 -20.22 -12.60 -6.47
CA HIS A 381 -20.25 -12.49 -7.93
C HIS A 381 -20.08 -13.85 -8.62
N ILE A 382 -19.22 -14.74 -8.10
CA ILE A 382 -19.03 -16.10 -8.63
C ILE A 382 -20.33 -16.88 -8.68
N LEU A 383 -21.13 -16.78 -7.62
CA LEU A 383 -22.46 -17.39 -7.51
C LEU A 383 -23.44 -16.96 -8.61
N GLN A 384 -23.11 -15.93 -9.40
CA GLN A 384 -23.94 -15.38 -10.48
C GLN A 384 -23.37 -15.64 -11.89
N VAL A 385 -22.08 -15.96 -12.02
CA VAL A 385 -21.38 -15.92 -13.34
C VAL A 385 -20.62 -17.20 -13.72
N VAL A 386 -20.50 -18.19 -12.83
CA VAL A 386 -19.77 -19.44 -13.09
C VAL A 386 -20.69 -20.65 -12.84
N ASP A 387 -20.59 -21.67 -13.68
CA ASP A 387 -21.16 -22.99 -13.41
C ASP A 387 -20.53 -23.61 -12.14
N GLU A 388 -21.24 -24.52 -11.47
CA GLU A 388 -20.80 -25.14 -10.20
C GLU A 388 -20.19 -24.15 -9.16
N PRO A 389 -20.78 -22.97 -8.89
CA PRO A 389 -20.07 -21.88 -8.22
C PRO A 389 -19.69 -22.17 -6.77
N VAL A 390 -20.37 -23.12 -6.11
CA VAL A 390 -20.00 -23.65 -4.78
C VAL A 390 -18.63 -24.34 -4.82
N GLN A 391 -18.36 -25.11 -5.88
CA GLN A 391 -17.08 -25.80 -6.08
C GLN A 391 -15.94 -24.80 -6.33
N HIS A 392 -16.21 -23.66 -6.98
CA HIS A 392 -15.22 -22.59 -7.15
C HIS A 392 -14.98 -21.81 -5.86
N CYS A 393 -16.05 -21.43 -5.14
CA CYS A 393 -15.96 -20.66 -3.89
C CYS A 393 -15.17 -21.36 -2.77
N GLN A 394 -15.12 -22.71 -2.74
CA GLN A 394 -14.34 -23.46 -1.74
C GLN A 394 -12.82 -23.30 -1.92
N TYR A 395 -12.35 -22.98 -3.13
CA TYR A 395 -10.94 -22.80 -3.45
C TYR A 395 -10.44 -21.39 -3.17
N LEU A 396 -11.35 -20.44 -2.98
CA LEU A 396 -10.99 -19.07 -2.65
C LEU A 396 -10.65 -18.94 -1.16
N ASP A 397 -9.39 -18.63 -0.88
CA ASP A 397 -8.90 -18.21 0.43
C ASP A 397 -8.11 -16.90 0.30
N ALA A 398 -8.27 -16.01 1.28
CA ALA A 398 -7.70 -14.66 1.23
C ALA A 398 -6.18 -14.68 1.43
N LEU A 399 -5.67 -15.59 2.25
CA LEU A 399 -4.23 -15.73 2.47
C LEU A 399 -3.58 -16.32 1.22
N THR A 400 -4.20 -17.34 0.65
CA THR A 400 -3.78 -18.02 -0.57
C THR A 400 -3.79 -17.07 -1.77
N SER A 401 -4.85 -16.27 -1.96
CA SER A 401 -4.89 -15.25 -3.02
C SER A 401 -3.81 -14.17 -2.82
N LEU A 402 -3.62 -13.67 -1.60
CA LEU A 402 -2.55 -12.69 -1.34
C LEU A 402 -1.15 -13.24 -1.64
N VAL A 403 -0.79 -14.41 -1.11
CA VAL A 403 0.55 -15.02 -1.28
C VAL A 403 0.79 -15.45 -2.72
N TRP A 404 -0.14 -16.17 -3.33
CA TRP A 404 0.08 -16.84 -4.60
C TRP A 404 -0.44 -16.07 -5.81
N ASN A 405 -1.29 -15.04 -5.62
CA ASN A 405 -1.80 -14.21 -6.71
C ASN A 405 -1.28 -12.78 -6.64
N THR A 406 -1.59 -12.05 -5.56
CA THR A 406 -1.28 -10.62 -5.44
C THR A 406 0.21 -10.36 -5.41
N VAL A 407 0.96 -11.03 -4.53
CA VAL A 407 2.42 -10.82 -4.41
C VAL A 407 3.19 -11.07 -5.72
N PRO A 408 3.07 -12.23 -6.40
CA PRO A 408 3.80 -12.44 -7.67
C PRO A 408 3.33 -11.53 -8.80
N HIS A 409 2.05 -11.12 -8.84
CA HIS A 409 1.56 -10.10 -9.78
C HIS A 409 2.30 -8.78 -9.58
N GLU A 410 2.27 -8.27 -8.36
CA GLU A 410 2.82 -6.96 -8.02
C GLU A 410 4.35 -6.91 -8.10
N LEU A 411 5.04 -7.96 -7.67
CA LEU A 411 6.49 -8.10 -7.87
C LEU A 411 6.87 -8.18 -9.35
N SER A 412 6.04 -8.78 -10.20
CA SER A 412 6.34 -8.87 -11.64
C SER A 412 6.24 -7.52 -12.37
N HIS A 413 5.39 -6.59 -11.90
CA HIS A 413 5.37 -5.20 -12.38
C HIS A 413 6.73 -4.52 -12.21
N THR A 414 7.36 -4.76 -11.08
CA THR A 414 8.67 -4.22 -10.75
C THR A 414 9.79 -4.89 -11.57
N ALA A 415 9.73 -6.22 -11.73
CA ALA A 415 10.77 -6.97 -12.42
C ALA A 415 10.89 -6.66 -13.93
N TYR A 416 9.77 -6.65 -14.67
CA TYR A 416 9.80 -6.38 -16.12
C TYR A 416 9.74 -4.90 -16.47
N ASN A 417 8.88 -4.14 -15.79
CA ASN A 417 8.52 -2.75 -16.06
C ASN A 417 8.44 -2.38 -17.56
N LEU A 418 7.38 -2.80 -18.27
CA LEU A 418 7.18 -2.47 -19.69
C LEU A 418 7.05 -0.97 -19.99
N THR A 419 6.85 -0.12 -18.99
CA THR A 419 6.75 1.34 -19.20
C THR A 419 8.08 1.99 -19.60
N THR A 420 9.21 1.28 -19.48
CA THR A 420 10.50 1.73 -20.05
C THR A 420 10.59 1.56 -21.58
N LEU A 421 9.58 0.95 -22.21
CA LEU A 421 9.43 0.89 -23.67
C LEU A 421 8.92 2.23 -24.23
N ASP A 422 9.62 3.31 -23.89
CA ASP A 422 9.33 4.66 -24.32
C ASP A 422 9.47 4.77 -25.85
N GLY A 423 8.55 5.49 -26.49
CA GLY A 423 8.52 5.67 -27.96
C GLY A 423 7.61 4.70 -28.73
N ALA A 424 6.99 3.68 -28.12
CA ALA A 424 6.07 2.76 -28.78
C ALA A 424 4.65 3.33 -29.08
N GLY A 425 4.42 4.63 -28.81
CA GLY A 425 3.32 5.40 -29.40
C GLY A 425 1.92 5.30 -28.76
N GLN A 426 1.63 4.34 -27.88
CA GLN A 426 0.31 4.24 -27.23
C GLN A 426 0.38 3.87 -25.74
N VAL A 427 0.44 4.90 -24.88
CA VAL A 427 0.40 4.76 -23.40
C VAL A 427 -0.77 3.87 -22.90
N PRO A 428 -2.02 3.97 -23.42
CA PRO A 428 -3.11 3.10 -22.96
C PRO A 428 -2.88 1.61 -23.23
N ALA A 429 -2.26 1.27 -24.37
CA ALA A 429 -1.96 -0.11 -24.73
C ALA A 429 -0.88 -0.71 -23.81
N ILE A 430 0.13 0.07 -23.42
CA ILE A 430 1.18 -0.35 -22.48
C ILE A 430 0.56 -0.73 -21.12
N TYR A 431 -0.35 0.08 -20.58
CA TYR A 431 -1.04 -0.25 -19.32
C TYR A 431 -1.86 -1.55 -19.41
N MET A 432 -2.61 -1.74 -20.50
CA MET A 432 -3.38 -2.99 -20.70
C MET A 432 -2.48 -4.22 -20.81
N LEU A 433 -1.37 -4.12 -21.56
CA LEU A 433 -0.39 -5.20 -21.69
C LEU A 433 0.33 -5.49 -20.38
N GLU A 434 0.62 -4.47 -19.57
CA GLU A 434 1.37 -4.59 -18.32
C GLU A 434 0.58 -5.34 -17.22
N GLU A 435 -0.72 -5.11 -17.07
CA GLU A 435 -1.59 -5.88 -16.16
C GLU A 435 -1.81 -7.33 -16.63
N VAL A 436 -1.96 -7.54 -17.95
CA VAL A 436 -2.07 -8.90 -18.53
C VAL A 436 -0.75 -9.65 -18.37
N ARG A 437 0.39 -9.01 -18.63
CA ARG A 437 1.73 -9.58 -18.41
C ARG A 437 1.94 -9.94 -16.94
N ALA A 438 1.54 -9.08 -16.01
CA ALA A 438 1.66 -9.36 -14.59
C ALA A 438 0.77 -10.54 -14.15
N SER A 439 -0.44 -10.63 -14.70
CA SER A 439 -1.34 -11.77 -14.53
C SER A 439 -0.74 -13.08 -15.03
N LEU A 440 -0.12 -13.08 -16.22
CA LEU A 440 0.55 -14.25 -16.79
C LEU A 440 1.82 -14.63 -16.01
N ALA A 441 2.53 -13.65 -15.45
CA ALA A 441 3.69 -13.89 -14.59
C ALA A 441 3.32 -14.62 -13.29
N VAL A 442 2.09 -14.50 -12.79
CA VAL A 442 1.59 -15.35 -11.70
C VAL A 442 1.58 -16.82 -12.10
N LEU A 443 0.96 -17.15 -13.24
CA LEU A 443 0.88 -18.53 -13.74
C LEU A 443 2.28 -19.11 -14.02
N HIS A 444 3.18 -18.30 -14.56
CA HIS A 444 4.57 -18.68 -14.75
C HIS A 444 5.27 -18.98 -13.42
N ASN A 445 5.07 -18.13 -12.40
CA ASN A 445 5.62 -18.34 -11.07
C ASN A 445 5.16 -19.65 -10.44
N VAL A 446 3.87 -19.98 -10.53
CA VAL A 446 3.36 -21.26 -10.04
C VAL A 446 4.05 -22.44 -10.73
N SER A 447 4.33 -22.34 -12.05
CA SER A 447 5.10 -23.35 -12.77
C SER A 447 6.55 -23.48 -12.27
N LEU A 448 7.21 -22.37 -11.88
CA LEU A 448 8.54 -22.42 -11.25
C LEU A 448 8.49 -23.15 -9.90
N GLN A 449 7.46 -22.90 -9.09
CA GLN A 449 7.28 -23.51 -7.76
C GLN A 449 6.99 -25.01 -7.84
N VAL A 450 6.16 -25.43 -8.81
CA VAL A 450 5.95 -26.85 -9.13
C VAL A 450 7.26 -27.53 -9.53
N LYS A 451 8.05 -26.92 -10.43
CA LYS A 451 9.37 -27.46 -10.84
C LYS A 451 10.39 -27.51 -9.70
N ALA A 452 10.30 -26.60 -8.75
CA ALA A 452 11.11 -26.59 -7.53
C ALA A 452 10.63 -27.60 -6.46
N ASN A 453 9.52 -28.30 -6.69
CA ASN A 453 8.83 -29.17 -5.72
C ASN A 453 8.42 -28.45 -4.42
N THR A 454 8.27 -27.11 -4.44
CA THR A 454 7.79 -26.31 -3.30
C THR A 454 6.26 -26.30 -3.21
N VAL A 455 5.58 -26.63 -4.32
CA VAL A 455 4.13 -26.82 -4.42
C VAL A 455 3.87 -28.10 -5.20
N THR A 456 2.94 -28.94 -4.74
CA THR A 456 2.54 -30.16 -5.47
C THR A 456 1.58 -29.82 -6.63
N GLU A 457 1.65 -30.58 -7.72
CA GLU A 457 0.74 -30.42 -8.87
C GLU A 457 -0.75 -30.60 -8.53
N GLN A 458 -1.05 -31.23 -7.39
CA GLN A 458 -2.40 -31.57 -6.94
C GLN A 458 -3.19 -30.36 -6.43
N GLY A 459 -3.56 -29.46 -7.34
CA GLY A 459 -4.80 -28.66 -7.31
C GLY A 459 -4.92 -27.53 -6.30
N ALA A 460 -4.27 -27.60 -5.13
CA ALA A 460 -4.51 -26.71 -3.98
C ALA A 460 -4.08 -25.24 -4.20
N VAL A 461 -3.29 -24.96 -5.22
CA VAL A 461 -2.83 -23.60 -5.58
C VAL A 461 -3.23 -23.26 -7.02
N ILE A 462 -3.03 -24.17 -7.98
CA ILE A 462 -3.28 -23.92 -9.41
C ILE A 462 -4.76 -23.62 -9.70
N ARG A 463 -5.71 -24.40 -9.15
CA ARG A 463 -7.15 -24.17 -9.38
C ARG A 463 -7.64 -22.84 -8.79
N PRO A 464 -7.38 -22.50 -7.51
CA PRO A 464 -7.69 -21.19 -6.97
C PRO A 464 -7.26 -20.02 -7.87
N LEU A 465 -6.01 -20.05 -8.34
CA LEU A 465 -5.42 -18.96 -9.12
C LEU A 465 -6.02 -18.83 -10.53
N PHE A 466 -6.31 -19.96 -11.19
CA PHE A 466 -6.97 -19.94 -12.48
C PHE A 466 -8.38 -19.34 -12.38
N HIS A 467 -9.14 -19.68 -11.33
CA HIS A 467 -10.45 -19.09 -11.09
C HIS A 467 -10.36 -17.61 -10.73
N ASP A 468 -9.51 -17.23 -9.77
CA ASP A 468 -9.29 -15.83 -9.35
C ASP A 468 -8.90 -14.95 -10.57
N ARG A 469 -8.10 -15.47 -11.50
CA ARG A 469 -7.70 -14.76 -12.73
C ARG A 469 -8.76 -14.72 -13.83
N MET A 470 -9.50 -15.81 -14.07
CA MET A 470 -10.66 -15.76 -14.98
C MET A 470 -11.67 -14.72 -14.51
N LEU A 471 -11.91 -14.64 -13.20
CA LEU A 471 -12.87 -13.72 -12.62
C LEU A 471 -12.39 -12.28 -12.63
N LEU A 472 -11.11 -12.02 -12.36
CA LEU A 472 -10.52 -10.70 -12.57
C LEU A 472 -10.68 -10.25 -14.03
N ALA A 473 -10.50 -11.13 -15.02
CA ALA A 473 -10.74 -10.80 -16.43
C ALA A 473 -12.22 -10.45 -16.70
N VAL A 474 -13.18 -11.19 -16.11
CA VAL A 474 -14.63 -10.87 -16.19
C VAL A 474 -14.95 -9.54 -15.50
N MET A 475 -14.37 -9.27 -14.33
CA MET A 475 -14.58 -7.99 -13.63
C MET A 475 -13.98 -6.81 -14.39
N PHE A 476 -12.79 -6.96 -14.97
CA PHE A 476 -12.17 -5.93 -15.80
C PHE A 476 -12.97 -5.66 -17.09
N SER A 477 -13.50 -6.70 -17.75
CA SER A 477 -14.35 -6.50 -18.94
C SER A 477 -15.66 -5.81 -18.58
N GLN A 478 -16.33 -6.19 -17.48
CA GLN A 478 -17.49 -5.47 -16.96
C GLN A 478 -17.17 -4.01 -16.58
N GLN A 479 -16.03 -3.76 -15.93
CA GLN A 479 -15.62 -2.40 -15.55
C GLN A 479 -15.30 -1.54 -16.79
N GLN A 480 -14.62 -2.09 -17.80
CA GLN A 480 -14.42 -1.40 -19.08
C GLN A 480 -15.76 -1.11 -19.77
N GLN A 481 -16.68 -2.08 -19.79
CA GLN A 481 -18.01 -1.90 -20.37
C GLN A 481 -18.80 -0.79 -19.64
N GLN A 482 -18.73 -0.71 -18.31
CA GLN A 482 -19.33 0.37 -17.53
C GLN A 482 -18.69 1.74 -17.82
N GLN A 483 -17.36 1.81 -17.91
CA GLN A 483 -16.66 3.06 -18.27
C GLN A 483 -17.02 3.52 -19.69
N GLN A 484 -17.12 2.59 -20.64
CA GLN A 484 -17.58 2.87 -22.01
C GLN A 484 -19.04 3.35 -22.01
N GLN A 485 -19.95 2.71 -21.25
CA GLN A 485 -21.33 3.16 -21.12
C GLN A 485 -21.44 4.58 -20.53
N GLN A 486 -20.66 4.89 -19.49
CA GLN A 486 -20.59 6.24 -18.92
C GLN A 486 -20.08 7.27 -19.93
N PHE A 487 -19.06 6.91 -20.74
CA PHE A 487 -18.55 7.77 -21.80
C PHE A 487 -19.61 8.06 -22.88
N HIS A 488 -20.31 7.03 -23.37
CA HIS A 488 -21.40 7.20 -24.34
C HIS A 488 -22.57 8.04 -23.78
N GLN A 489 -22.94 7.83 -22.50
CA GLN A 489 -23.94 8.67 -21.82
C GLN A 489 -23.51 10.13 -21.73
N GLN A 490 -22.23 10.42 -21.49
CA GLN A 490 -21.69 11.78 -21.49
C GLN A 490 -21.69 12.41 -22.89
N GLN A 491 -21.35 11.65 -23.94
CA GLN A 491 -21.44 12.14 -25.32
C GLN A 491 -22.88 12.46 -25.73
N HIS A 492 -23.85 11.55 -25.50
CA HIS A 492 -25.25 11.83 -25.79
C HIS A 492 -25.82 12.99 -24.96
N ALA A 493 -25.42 13.14 -23.70
CA ALA A 493 -25.81 14.29 -22.89
C ALA A 493 -25.26 15.61 -23.48
N TYR A 494 -24.07 15.60 -24.08
CA TYR A 494 -23.48 16.75 -24.75
C TYR A 494 -24.21 17.08 -26.07
N GLU A 495 -24.49 16.07 -26.89
CA GLU A 495 -25.26 16.21 -28.15
C GLU A 495 -26.69 16.72 -27.94
N GLN A 496 -27.30 16.43 -26.79
CA GLN A 496 -28.64 16.90 -26.43
C GLN A 496 -28.68 18.27 -25.76
N VAL A 497 -27.54 18.91 -25.46
CA VAL A 497 -27.53 20.34 -25.15
C VAL A 497 -27.74 21.09 -26.47
N PRO A 498 -28.90 21.73 -26.72
CA PRO A 498 -29.06 22.54 -27.91
C PRO A 498 -27.98 23.63 -27.90
N PRO A 499 -27.32 23.93 -29.03
CA PRO A 499 -26.27 24.94 -29.07
C PRO A 499 -26.84 26.23 -28.49
N ALA A 500 -26.26 26.67 -27.37
CA ALA A 500 -26.73 27.87 -26.67
C ALA A 500 -26.76 29.01 -27.68
N SER A 501 -27.89 29.71 -27.79
CA SER A 501 -28.10 30.74 -28.79
C SER A 501 -27.09 31.87 -28.58
N THR A 502 -25.98 31.82 -29.31
CA THR A 502 -24.85 32.75 -29.24
C THR A 502 -25.23 34.08 -29.87
N SER A 503 -26.03 34.85 -29.15
CA SER A 503 -26.20 36.26 -29.43
C SER A 503 -24.87 36.98 -29.18
N ALA A 504 -24.23 37.42 -30.26
CA ALA A 504 -23.08 38.33 -30.30
C ALA A 504 -21.78 37.81 -29.65
N PHE A 505 -21.10 36.88 -30.33
CA PHE A 505 -19.64 36.92 -30.39
C PHE A 505 -19.24 37.77 -31.61
N VAL A 506 -18.51 38.86 -31.37
CA VAL A 506 -17.93 39.70 -32.43
C VAL A 506 -16.54 39.15 -32.76
N GLU A 507 -16.36 38.64 -33.97
CA GLU A 507 -15.04 38.24 -34.46
C GLU A 507 -14.10 39.46 -34.54
N PRO A 508 -12.91 39.42 -33.93
CA PRO A 508 -11.84 40.36 -34.25
C PRO A 508 -11.21 39.94 -35.59
N GLN A 509 -11.41 40.74 -36.64
CA GLN A 509 -10.68 40.56 -37.89
C GLN A 509 -9.17 40.83 -37.69
N THR A 510 -8.38 39.78 -37.54
CA THR A 510 -6.92 39.84 -37.69
C THR A 510 -6.54 39.34 -39.08
N ALA A 511 -6.11 40.27 -39.94
CA ALA A 511 -5.59 39.93 -41.27
C ALA A 511 -4.26 39.15 -41.12
N TYR A 512 -4.23 37.91 -41.58
CA TYR A 512 -3.00 37.12 -41.70
C TYR A 512 -2.53 37.09 -43.16
N ASN A 513 -1.27 37.46 -43.37
CA ASN A 513 -0.65 37.45 -44.69
C ASN A 513 -0.40 36.02 -45.18
N GLN A 514 -0.66 35.79 -46.47
CA GLN A 514 -0.34 34.51 -47.12
C GLN A 514 1.18 34.38 -47.28
N SER A 515 1.75 33.32 -46.69
CA SER A 515 3.11 32.85 -46.96
C SER A 515 3.01 31.43 -47.53
N THR A 516 3.62 31.21 -48.69
CA THR A 516 3.56 29.94 -49.42
C THR A 516 4.56 28.92 -48.87
N ASP A 517 4.08 27.76 -48.44
CA ASP A 517 4.93 26.59 -48.12
C ASP A 517 4.59 25.42 -49.07
N PRO A 518 5.53 24.92 -49.90
CA PRO A 518 5.23 24.02 -51.01
C PRO A 518 5.39 22.52 -50.69
N PHE A 519 4.84 22.02 -49.57
CA PHE A 519 4.82 20.58 -49.27
C PHE A 519 3.46 20.10 -48.72
N ALA A 520 2.50 19.86 -49.62
CA ALA A 520 1.22 19.23 -49.29
C ALA A 520 0.79 18.23 -50.38
N SER A 521 1.05 16.94 -50.17
CA SER A 521 0.43 15.86 -50.94
C SER A 521 0.49 14.50 -50.22
N TYR A 522 -0.51 14.24 -49.38
CA TYR A 522 -0.92 12.87 -49.01
C TYR A 522 -2.46 12.79 -49.10
N PRO A 523 -3.03 11.65 -49.54
CA PRO A 523 -4.48 11.50 -49.71
C PRO A 523 -5.20 11.26 -48.38
N PRO A 524 -6.51 11.54 -48.29
CA PRO A 524 -7.29 11.40 -47.06
C PRO A 524 -7.54 9.94 -46.66
N THR A 525 -7.50 9.68 -45.35
CA THR A 525 -7.53 8.34 -44.72
C THR A 525 -8.93 7.75 -44.52
N ASP A 526 -9.98 8.42 -45.00
CA ASP A 526 -11.35 8.24 -44.49
C ASP A 526 -11.97 6.87 -44.82
N GLN A 527 -11.50 6.17 -45.85
CA GLN A 527 -12.01 4.83 -46.20
C GLN A 527 -11.52 3.69 -45.30
N TYR A 528 -10.47 3.89 -44.49
CA TYR A 528 -9.92 2.83 -43.62
C TYR A 528 -10.65 2.72 -42.26
N GLN A 529 -11.34 3.78 -41.81
CA GLN A 529 -12.01 3.79 -40.51
C GLN A 529 -13.38 3.07 -40.54
N GLU A 530 -14.20 3.27 -41.57
CA GLU A 530 -15.53 2.63 -41.67
C GLU A 530 -15.44 1.09 -41.80
N GLN A 531 -14.47 0.57 -42.57
CA GLN A 531 -14.26 -0.87 -42.66
C GLN A 531 -13.81 -1.50 -41.34
N HIS A 532 -12.99 -0.81 -40.55
CA HIS A 532 -12.59 -1.31 -39.24
C HIS A 532 -13.74 -1.26 -38.21
N GLN A 533 -14.57 -0.20 -38.22
CA GLN A 533 -15.73 -0.12 -37.33
C GLN A 533 -16.77 -1.21 -37.60
N SER A 534 -17.11 -1.47 -38.87
CA SER A 534 -18.09 -2.52 -39.21
C SER A 534 -17.62 -3.94 -38.86
N GLN A 535 -16.34 -4.25 -39.01
CA GLN A 535 -15.78 -5.57 -38.65
C GLN A 535 -15.68 -5.76 -37.14
N VAL A 536 -15.40 -4.70 -36.38
CA VAL A 536 -15.41 -4.75 -34.91
C VAL A 536 -16.82 -4.98 -34.38
N SER A 537 -17.81 -4.19 -34.79
CA SER A 537 -19.20 -4.34 -34.28
C SER A 537 -19.77 -5.74 -34.51
N ALA A 538 -19.52 -6.36 -35.67
CA ALA A 538 -20.03 -7.70 -35.99
C ALA A 538 -19.44 -8.83 -35.12
N ALA A 539 -18.29 -8.62 -34.46
CA ALA A 539 -17.66 -9.62 -33.58
C ALA A 539 -18.22 -9.59 -32.14
N TYR A 540 -18.88 -8.50 -31.72
CA TYR A 540 -19.29 -8.26 -30.33
C TYR A 540 -20.79 -8.44 -30.04
N GLU A 541 -21.62 -8.75 -31.04
CA GLU A 541 -23.08 -8.99 -30.84
C GLU A 541 -23.43 -10.43 -30.39
N GLN A 542 -22.44 -11.31 -30.17
CA GLN A 542 -22.66 -12.66 -29.66
C GLN A 542 -22.87 -12.68 -28.13
N PRO A 543 -23.87 -13.41 -27.60
CA PRO A 543 -24.00 -13.61 -26.16
C PRO A 543 -22.76 -14.27 -25.55
N VAL A 544 -22.30 -13.78 -24.40
CA VAL A 544 -21.09 -14.26 -23.69
C VAL A 544 -21.10 -15.78 -23.45
N SER A 545 -22.29 -16.37 -23.24
CA SER A 545 -22.46 -17.83 -23.07
C SER A 545 -22.08 -18.65 -24.31
N GLN A 546 -22.18 -18.10 -25.51
CA GLN A 546 -21.80 -18.77 -26.76
C GLN A 546 -20.30 -18.64 -27.07
N GLN A 547 -19.66 -17.54 -26.68
CA GLN A 547 -18.21 -17.37 -26.83
C GLN A 547 -17.43 -18.28 -25.85
N LEU A 548 -17.91 -18.45 -24.62
CA LEU A 548 -17.28 -19.33 -23.63
C LEU A 548 -17.45 -20.82 -23.96
N THR A 549 -18.61 -21.26 -24.46
CA THR A 549 -18.80 -22.67 -24.84
C THR A 549 -17.92 -23.11 -26.01
N SER A 550 -17.60 -22.22 -26.97
CA SER A 550 -16.66 -22.55 -28.06
C SER A 550 -15.21 -22.73 -27.62
N ALA A 551 -14.83 -22.25 -26.43
CA ALA A 551 -13.49 -22.40 -25.86
C ALA A 551 -13.35 -23.63 -24.94
N LEU A 552 -14.46 -24.31 -24.60
CA LEU A 552 -14.53 -25.33 -23.56
C LEU A 552 -14.78 -26.76 -24.07
N THR A 553 -14.85 -26.98 -25.39
CA THR A 553 -14.84 -28.33 -25.97
C THR A 553 -13.46 -28.69 -26.50
N TYR A 554 -12.57 -29.14 -25.60
CA TYR A 554 -11.34 -29.83 -25.94
C TYR A 554 -11.15 -31.02 -24.99
N ASP A 555 -11.69 -32.17 -25.40
CA ASP A 555 -11.38 -33.48 -24.82
C ASP A 555 -11.18 -34.49 -25.97
N ASP A 556 -10.38 -35.52 -25.70
CA ASP A 556 -9.99 -36.64 -26.58
C ASP A 556 -9.22 -36.32 -27.89
N VAL A 557 -7.88 -36.31 -27.78
CA VAL A 557 -7.04 -37.06 -28.73
C VAL A 557 -5.98 -37.87 -27.96
N ALA A 558 -6.08 -39.20 -28.06
CA ALA A 558 -5.16 -40.13 -27.41
C ALA A 558 -3.76 -40.12 -28.04
N TYR A 559 -2.73 -40.25 -27.20
CA TYR A 559 -1.38 -40.60 -27.65
C TYR A 559 -1.34 -42.08 -28.07
N THR A 560 -1.27 -42.35 -29.38
CA THR A 560 -0.87 -43.65 -29.94
C THR A 560 0.38 -43.48 -30.80
N ALA A 561 1.26 -44.49 -30.73
CA ALA A 561 2.58 -44.47 -31.33
C ALA A 561 2.64 -45.19 -32.70
N ALA A 562 3.77 -44.99 -33.40
CA ALA A 562 4.19 -45.55 -34.69
C ALA A 562 3.53 -44.96 -35.96
N GLY A 563 4.25 -44.80 -37.08
CA GLY A 563 5.69 -45.01 -37.33
C GLY A 563 6.04 -45.06 -38.84
N HIS A 564 7.28 -45.52 -39.14
CA HIS A 564 7.85 -45.88 -40.48
C HIS A 564 8.45 -44.72 -41.32
N GLN A 565 9.52 -44.92 -42.13
CA GLN A 565 10.39 -46.10 -42.42
C GLN A 565 11.77 -45.59 -42.91
N HIS A 566 12.93 -46.13 -42.48
CA HIS A 566 13.81 -47.08 -43.21
C HIS A 566 15.26 -46.98 -42.61
N ASP A 567 16.22 -47.92 -42.70
CA ASP A 567 16.18 -49.32 -43.16
C ASP A 567 17.33 -50.21 -42.59
N GLN A 568 17.25 -51.52 -42.88
CA GLN A 568 18.29 -52.58 -43.00
C GLN A 568 19.69 -52.42 -42.32
N HIS A 569 19.96 -53.18 -41.24
CA HIS A 569 20.63 -54.50 -41.33
C HIS A 569 20.85 -55.18 -39.94
N LEU A 570 20.74 -56.51 -39.91
CA LEU A 570 21.08 -57.46 -38.83
C LEU A 570 22.41 -58.18 -39.20
N PRO A 571 23.21 -58.78 -38.28
CA PRO A 571 22.73 -59.83 -37.35
C PRO A 571 23.33 -59.94 -35.93
N GLN A 572 22.50 -60.52 -35.04
CA GLN A 572 22.75 -61.43 -33.90
C GLN A 572 24.15 -61.54 -33.25
N GLN A 573 24.18 -61.45 -31.90
CA GLN A 573 24.94 -62.39 -31.05
C GLN A 573 24.38 -62.48 -29.61
N HIS A 574 24.61 -63.61 -28.93
CA HIS A 574 24.17 -63.93 -27.55
C HIS A 574 25.21 -63.53 -26.49
N GLN A 575 24.76 -63.08 -25.30
CA GLN A 575 25.29 -63.34 -23.94
C GLN A 575 24.42 -62.57 -22.91
N GLN A 576 23.72 -63.20 -21.96
CA GLN A 576 24.15 -63.71 -20.63
C GLN A 576 24.52 -62.65 -19.55
N LEU A 577 23.69 -62.64 -18.48
CA LEU A 577 23.99 -62.38 -17.06
C LEU A 577 24.47 -60.98 -16.59
N SER A 578 23.61 -60.28 -15.82
CA SER A 578 23.80 -60.00 -14.36
C SER A 578 22.75 -58.99 -13.82
N PRO A 579 22.34 -59.06 -12.54
CA PRO A 579 21.46 -58.06 -11.91
C PRO A 579 22.24 -56.85 -11.34
N PRO A 580 21.64 -55.65 -11.27
CA PRO A 580 22.28 -54.45 -10.70
C PRO A 580 22.20 -54.38 -9.17
N PRO A 581 23.12 -53.64 -8.50
CA PRO A 581 23.18 -53.52 -7.04
C PRO A 581 22.20 -52.49 -6.47
N GLN A 582 21.86 -52.66 -5.19
CA GLN A 582 21.06 -51.70 -4.41
C GLN A 582 21.88 -50.43 -4.09
N GLN A 583 21.23 -49.26 -4.11
CA GLN A 583 21.76 -48.02 -3.53
C GLN A 583 20.90 -47.57 -2.35
N HIS A 584 21.55 -47.16 -1.25
CA HIS A 584 20.88 -46.55 -0.10
C HIS A 584 20.54 -45.08 -0.37
N GLN A 585 19.34 -44.66 0.02
CA GLN A 585 18.98 -43.24 0.15
C GLN A 585 19.36 -42.76 1.56
N GLN A 586 20.10 -41.64 1.64
CA GLN A 586 20.21 -40.87 2.88
C GLN A 586 19.33 -39.62 2.76
N HIS A 587 18.38 -39.45 3.68
CA HIS A 587 17.66 -38.19 3.85
C HIS A 587 18.48 -37.24 4.72
N GLN A 588 18.78 -36.04 4.20
CA GLN A 588 19.10 -34.89 5.03
C GLN A 588 17.80 -34.11 5.28
N GLN A 589 17.52 -33.77 6.54
CA GLN A 589 16.45 -32.84 6.91
C GLN A 589 17.05 -31.58 7.54
N LEU A 590 16.59 -30.42 7.10
CA LEU A 590 16.98 -29.09 7.57
C LEU A 590 15.88 -28.52 8.46
N GLN A 591 16.21 -28.02 9.64
CA GLN A 591 15.38 -27.18 10.52
C GLN A 591 16.30 -26.25 11.36
N PRO A 592 15.79 -25.11 11.90
CA PRO A 592 16.56 -23.86 11.89
C PRO A 592 17.04 -23.35 13.27
N TYR A 593 17.72 -22.21 13.22
CA TYR A 593 18.45 -21.53 14.29
C TYR A 593 17.56 -20.93 15.40
N GLY A 594 18.13 -20.83 16.62
CA GLY A 594 17.60 -20.06 17.74
C GLY A 594 18.56 -18.95 18.21
N GLN A 595 18.03 -17.95 18.91
CA GLN A 595 18.80 -16.87 19.56
C GLN A 595 19.23 -17.24 21.00
N PRO A 596 20.29 -16.61 21.55
CA PRO A 596 20.86 -16.99 22.84
C PRO A 596 20.15 -16.35 24.04
N ALA A 597 20.01 -17.11 25.13
CA ALA A 597 19.58 -16.61 26.44
C ALA A 597 20.78 -16.32 27.35
N ILE A 598 20.78 -15.17 28.02
CA ILE A 598 21.77 -14.80 29.04
C ILE A 598 21.32 -15.35 30.40
N GLN A 599 22.12 -16.21 31.03
CA GLN A 599 21.92 -16.59 32.44
C GLN A 599 22.90 -15.84 33.35
N GLY A 600 22.38 -14.88 34.11
CA GLY A 600 23.07 -14.28 35.25
C GLY A 600 22.68 -15.01 36.54
N ASN A 601 23.66 -15.58 37.25
CA ASN A 601 23.45 -16.38 38.45
C ASN A 601 23.89 -15.61 39.70
N VAL A 602 22.94 -15.18 40.54
CA VAL A 602 23.20 -14.67 41.90
C VAL A 602 22.10 -15.18 42.83
N GLY A 603 22.47 -15.94 43.87
CA GLY A 603 21.52 -16.39 44.88
C GLY A 603 21.44 -15.44 46.08
N SER A 604 20.53 -15.72 47.01
CA SER A 604 20.83 -16.00 48.42
C SER A 604 19.67 -15.69 49.39
N GLN A 605 19.70 -16.44 50.49
CA GLN A 605 19.01 -16.25 51.78
C GLN A 605 17.49 -16.47 51.88
N ALA A 606 17.16 -17.34 52.83
CA ALA A 606 15.82 -17.59 53.36
C ALA A 606 15.53 -16.65 54.54
N VAL A 607 14.25 -16.36 54.76
CA VAL A 607 13.73 -15.89 56.06
C VAL A 607 12.39 -16.58 56.33
N ASP A 608 12.27 -17.23 57.48
CA ASP A 608 11.01 -17.75 57.99
C ASP A 608 10.02 -16.62 58.30
N THR A 609 8.72 -16.86 58.10
CA THR A 609 7.73 -16.39 59.08
C THR A 609 6.47 -17.24 59.06
N GLN A 610 6.15 -17.81 60.22
CA GLN A 610 4.85 -18.40 60.49
C GLN A 610 3.81 -17.28 60.65
N THR A 611 2.59 -17.50 60.16
CA THR A 611 1.37 -17.09 60.90
C THR A 611 0.20 -18.00 60.56
N SER A 612 -0.44 -18.48 61.61
CA SER A 612 -1.68 -19.25 61.56
C SER A 612 -2.90 -18.33 61.53
N HIS A 613 -3.93 -18.66 60.74
CA HIS A 613 -5.33 -18.49 61.15
C HIS A 613 -6.21 -19.54 60.48
N ALA A 614 -7.34 -19.86 61.12
CA ALA A 614 -8.21 -20.99 60.78
C ALA A 614 -9.68 -20.54 60.60
N VAL A 615 -10.56 -21.53 60.45
CA VAL A 615 -12.05 -21.48 60.42
C VAL A 615 -12.69 -20.93 59.12
N PRO A 616 -13.95 -21.28 58.78
CA PRO A 616 -14.15 -22.22 57.67
C PRO A 616 -15.20 -21.80 56.63
N GLY A 617 -15.21 -22.46 55.47
CA GLY A 617 -16.29 -22.34 54.49
C GLY A 617 -16.30 -23.54 53.55
N GLY A 618 -17.36 -24.35 53.60
CA GLY A 618 -17.51 -25.49 52.70
C GLY A 618 -18.05 -25.05 51.34
N THR A 619 -17.54 -25.65 50.26
CA THR A 619 -18.17 -25.58 48.94
C THR A 619 -17.97 -26.90 48.19
N GLN A 620 -18.86 -27.13 47.23
CA GLN A 620 -19.11 -28.44 46.62
C GLN A 620 -18.03 -28.83 45.59
N GLN A 621 -17.80 -30.14 45.44
CA GLN A 621 -17.05 -30.68 44.30
C GLN A 621 -17.76 -30.33 42.97
N PRO A 622 -16.99 -30.14 41.90
CA PRO A 622 -17.25 -30.94 40.71
C PRO A 622 -15.99 -31.59 40.11
N GLN A 623 -16.11 -32.91 39.91
CA GLN A 623 -15.51 -33.75 38.87
C GLN A 623 -14.23 -33.26 38.14
N HIS A 624 -13.13 -33.97 38.39
CA HIS A 624 -11.94 -33.97 37.53
C HIS A 624 -12.23 -34.57 36.15
N ASN A 625 -11.64 -33.99 35.11
CA ASN A 625 -11.24 -34.67 33.87
C ASN A 625 -9.69 -34.56 33.79
N PRO A 626 -8.96 -35.62 33.40
CA PRO A 626 -7.50 -35.61 33.44
C PRO A 626 -6.87 -34.85 32.27
N SER A 627 -5.86 -34.03 32.57
CA SER A 627 -4.97 -33.39 31.60
C SER A 627 -3.97 -34.39 31.02
N PHE A 628 -3.58 -34.19 29.76
CA PHE A 628 -2.76 -35.12 28.97
C PHE A 628 -1.35 -34.55 28.75
N GLU A 629 -0.57 -34.42 29.82
CA GLU A 629 0.82 -33.96 29.78
C GLU A 629 1.70 -34.84 30.69
N ASP A 630 2.35 -35.85 30.10
CA ASP A 630 3.53 -36.53 30.66
C ASP A 630 4.12 -37.49 29.62
N ALA A 631 5.18 -37.07 28.91
CA ALA A 631 6.26 -37.93 28.36
C ALA A 631 7.13 -37.21 27.30
N PHE A 632 8.22 -36.56 27.71
CA PHE A 632 9.44 -36.46 26.88
C PHE A 632 10.69 -36.40 27.76
N PRO A 633 11.67 -37.32 27.59
CA PRO A 633 12.90 -37.32 28.37
C PRO A 633 13.95 -36.36 27.80
N SER A 634 14.56 -35.58 28.69
CA SER A 634 15.62 -34.63 28.38
C SER A 634 17.01 -35.29 28.36
N GLN A 635 17.74 -35.15 27.26
CA GLN A 635 19.21 -35.30 27.20
C GLN A 635 19.76 -34.67 25.91
N LEU A 636 20.61 -33.66 26.04
CA LEU A 636 21.28 -32.97 24.93
C LEU A 636 22.78 -33.35 24.90
N PRO A 637 23.36 -33.68 23.73
CA PRO A 637 24.81 -33.83 23.59
C PRO A 637 25.50 -32.48 23.31
N LEU A 638 26.74 -32.33 23.80
CA LEU A 638 27.64 -31.23 23.47
C LEU A 638 28.22 -31.43 22.05
N LEU A 639 28.42 -30.33 21.32
CA LEU A 639 29.00 -30.32 19.97
C LEU A 639 30.32 -29.55 19.90
N ASP A 640 31.17 -29.99 18.96
CA ASP A 640 32.63 -29.79 18.93
C ASP A 640 33.07 -28.42 18.36
N ASP A 641 34.23 -27.94 18.82
CA ASP A 641 34.77 -26.61 18.52
C ASP A 641 35.30 -26.46 17.09
N ALA A 642 35.58 -27.57 16.39
CA ALA A 642 36.04 -27.57 14.99
C ALA A 642 35.11 -26.80 14.04
N SER A 643 33.79 -26.89 14.24
CA SER A 643 32.79 -26.21 13.40
C SER A 643 32.82 -24.69 13.55
N LYS A 644 33.19 -24.17 14.73
CA LYS A 644 33.28 -22.73 14.99
C LYS A 644 34.49 -22.10 14.29
N GLN A 645 35.64 -22.80 14.28
CA GLN A 645 36.83 -22.34 13.57
C GLN A 645 36.59 -22.22 12.05
N GLN A 646 35.85 -23.15 11.45
CA GLN A 646 35.61 -23.13 10.00
C GLN A 646 34.72 -21.96 9.57
N GLN A 647 33.69 -21.59 10.36
CA GLN A 647 32.89 -20.39 10.11
C GLN A 647 33.72 -19.10 10.28
N GLN A 648 34.58 -19.04 11.30
CA GLN A 648 35.39 -17.85 11.57
C GLN A 648 36.43 -17.60 10.48
N GLN A 649 37.02 -18.66 9.91
CA GLN A 649 37.90 -18.56 8.72
C GLN A 649 37.15 -18.08 7.48
N HIS A 650 35.93 -18.59 7.23
CA HIS A 650 35.15 -18.17 6.07
C HIS A 650 34.77 -16.68 6.13
N HIS A 651 34.46 -16.17 7.32
CA HIS A 651 34.11 -14.75 7.51
C HIS A 651 35.32 -13.81 7.32
N GLN A 652 36.50 -14.19 7.83
CA GLN A 652 37.74 -13.43 7.57
C GLN A 652 38.12 -13.41 6.08
N GLN A 653 37.91 -14.52 5.37
CA GLN A 653 38.23 -14.60 3.95
C GLN A 653 37.30 -13.74 3.08
N GLN A 654 36.06 -13.50 3.53
CA GLN A 654 35.09 -12.63 2.87
C GLN A 654 35.44 -11.14 3.05
N GLN A 655 35.77 -10.71 4.28
CA GLN A 655 36.20 -9.33 4.56
C GLN A 655 37.46 -8.95 3.77
N GLN A 656 38.42 -9.86 3.61
CA GLN A 656 39.63 -9.62 2.81
C GLN A 656 39.36 -9.47 1.30
N GLN A 657 38.25 -10.01 0.78
CA GLN A 657 37.86 -9.82 -0.62
C GLN A 657 37.15 -8.48 -0.83
N GLU A 658 36.38 -8.02 0.14
CA GLU A 658 35.70 -6.72 0.11
C GLU A 658 36.70 -5.55 0.19
N GLU A 659 37.73 -5.63 1.05
CA GLU A 659 38.79 -4.61 1.12
C GLU A 659 39.62 -4.50 -0.17
N GLN A 660 39.69 -5.57 -0.98
CA GLN A 660 40.42 -5.58 -2.25
C GLN A 660 39.59 -5.10 -3.45
N ALA A 661 38.27 -4.93 -3.29
CA ALA A 661 37.33 -4.65 -4.38
C ALA A 661 36.99 -3.15 -4.57
N LEU A 662 37.53 -2.24 -3.74
CA LEU A 662 37.25 -0.80 -3.82
C LEU A 662 38.08 -0.10 -4.93
N PRO A 663 37.46 0.41 -6.02
CA PRO A 663 38.18 1.21 -7.00
C PRO A 663 38.50 2.61 -6.46
N GLN A 664 39.75 3.06 -6.63
CA GLN A 664 40.10 4.44 -6.31
C GLN A 664 39.46 5.41 -7.31
N LEU A 665 38.55 6.25 -6.81
CA LEU A 665 37.93 7.33 -7.58
C LEU A 665 38.96 8.43 -7.90
N PRO A 666 38.96 9.00 -9.12
CA PRO A 666 39.86 10.07 -9.49
C PRO A 666 39.50 11.39 -8.79
N SER A 667 40.51 12.10 -8.31
CA SER A 667 40.38 13.40 -7.63
C SER A 667 39.78 14.47 -8.56
N ALA A 668 38.67 15.09 -8.15
CA ALA A 668 38.12 16.25 -8.86
C ALA A 668 39.02 17.51 -8.67
N PRO A 669 39.16 18.37 -9.69
CA PRO A 669 40.00 19.57 -9.60
C PRO A 669 39.33 20.70 -8.80
N ASN A 670 40.05 21.24 -7.82
CA ASN A 670 39.65 22.43 -7.07
C ASN A 670 39.80 23.72 -7.90
N SER A 671 38.70 24.41 -8.21
CA SER A 671 38.73 25.86 -8.51
C SER A 671 37.36 26.53 -8.47
N TYR A 672 36.89 26.91 -7.28
CA TYR A 672 35.98 28.06 -7.12
C TYR A 672 36.33 28.82 -5.84
N THR A 673 37.09 29.90 -6.00
CA THR A 673 37.27 30.95 -5.00
C THR A 673 36.09 31.91 -5.07
N THR A 674 35.24 31.93 -4.04
CA THR A 674 34.19 32.94 -3.88
C THR A 674 34.45 33.70 -2.59
N GLU A 675 34.67 35.02 -2.70
CA GLU A 675 34.93 35.89 -1.56
C GLU A 675 33.71 35.94 -0.63
N GLN A 676 33.91 35.68 0.66
CA GLN A 676 32.88 35.88 1.67
C GLN A 676 32.80 37.36 2.04
N GLN A 677 31.70 38.03 1.68
CA GLN A 677 31.31 39.27 2.36
C GLN A 677 30.52 38.94 3.64
N PRO A 678 30.75 39.65 4.75
CA PRO A 678 30.03 39.40 6.00
C PRO A 678 28.57 39.88 5.91
N TYR A 679 27.65 38.99 6.30
CA TYR A 679 26.22 39.23 6.36
C TYR A 679 25.86 40.17 7.51
N LEU A 680 25.26 41.33 7.21
CA LEU A 680 24.67 42.22 8.20
C LEU A 680 23.20 41.84 8.45
N PRO A 681 22.72 41.85 9.71
CA PRO A 681 21.31 41.56 10.00
C PRO A 681 20.40 42.69 9.50
N PRO A 682 19.15 42.39 9.08
CA PRO A 682 18.20 43.40 8.62
C PRO A 682 17.67 44.26 9.79
N GLU A 683 17.47 45.55 9.53
CA GLU A 683 16.81 46.46 10.49
C GLU A 683 15.33 46.12 10.71
N PRO A 684 14.78 46.39 11.91
CA PRO A 684 13.38 46.13 12.22
C PRO A 684 12.44 47.07 11.45
N TYR A 685 11.45 46.48 10.79
CA TYR A 685 10.40 47.16 10.03
C TYR A 685 9.54 48.09 10.91
N GLN A 686 9.57 49.40 10.65
CA GLN A 686 8.69 50.36 11.32
C GLN A 686 7.33 50.44 10.60
N ALA A 687 6.24 50.25 11.35
CA ALA A 687 4.88 50.39 10.83
C ALA A 687 4.50 51.86 10.61
N PRO A 688 3.75 52.20 9.55
CA PRO A 688 3.32 53.57 9.28
C PRO A 688 2.20 54.02 10.24
N ASN A 689 2.36 55.19 10.85
CA ASN A 689 1.35 55.81 11.72
C ASN A 689 0.11 56.24 10.93
N GLY A 690 -1.03 55.59 11.20
CA GLY A 690 -2.35 56.06 10.75
C GLY A 690 -2.93 57.09 11.72
N SER A 691 -3.07 58.34 11.27
CA SER A 691 -3.66 59.42 12.06
C SER A 691 -5.19 59.32 12.12
N ALA A 692 -5.75 59.30 13.34
CA ALA A 692 -7.18 59.33 13.56
C ALA A 692 -7.81 60.69 13.22
N SER A 693 -9.06 60.69 12.76
CA SER A 693 -9.90 61.89 12.63
C SER A 693 -11.37 61.52 12.86
N GLN A 694 -11.93 62.03 13.95
CA GLN A 694 -13.36 62.14 14.25
C GLN A 694 -13.57 63.51 14.92
N PRO A 695 -14.76 64.13 14.85
CA PRO A 695 -16.00 63.59 15.45
C PRO A 695 -16.94 62.88 14.46
#